data_AF-A0A9D6MXR5-F1
#
_entry.id   AF-A0A9D6MXR5-F1
#
_cell.length_a   1.000
_cell.length_b   1.000
_cell.length_c   1.000
_cell.angle_alpha   90.00
_cell.angle_beta   90.00
_cell.angle_gamma   90.00
#
_symmetry.space_group_name_H-M   'P 1'
#
loop_
_entity.id
_entity.type
_entity.pdbx_description
1 polymer ?
#
loop_
_entity_poly.entity_id
_entity_poly.type
_entity_poly.pdbx_seq_one_letter_code
_entity_poly.pdbx_strand_id
1 'polypeptide(L)'
;MKLMHSRFALLLLCVVSISAQAQTSSFTYQGQLIHNGAPANGSYDLVFTLVGAPGGGPAVAPPLTNSATAVTNGLFTVTLDFGAGAFPGADRWLELGVRTNNTWAFTTLLPRQPLSPTPYAIQAANAGVAASVNGLVSAAQLSGTIQARNIGESSITSVMLAPESVHSNHLALGSVTAAALADGSIHSNHLAVGSVHSNALALASVTAFALADDSIHSNHLAVGSVHSNALALASVTTGALADGSVHSNTLALGSVTAFALADDSIHSNHLAVGSVHSNALALGSVTALALADGSIHSNHLAVGSVHSNALALASVTAFALADDSIHSNHLAVGSVHSNALALGSVTALALADGSVHSNALVLGSVTAFALADDSIHSNHLAVGSVHSNALALGSVTALALADGSIHSNHLAVGSVHSNALALASVTAFALADDSIHSNHLAVGSVHSNALALGSVTALALADGTIHSNHLAAGSVDSGALVIGSIHSNHLAASAVSPDKLTASWSSQLSTSISNPSIGSLEHFGAAVAGVGTDKLLVGAPQDSTGGDNVGAAYLLTTAGTVLTTFLKPGGQIQDRFGSAVAAVGPDKVLIGADGDDTGAADAGAAFLFSTNGALIATFTNPTPAAADFFGFSVAAVGVDKVLIGAHGDHSGANVGGAAYLYNTSGALLTVFTNPTPASGDRFGIAVAAVGLNMVVIGADRDDTAAADAGIAYLFNTDGALLATIANPTPAPGDAFGAALAGVAGDKVLIGAPGDNSNGNAGGAAYLFNTSGALLATVTNPAAASGDQFGIAVAAVGANTMTIGAPAGDSGGTKPGSAYLYNASGALLSTFHSSPLSNGDLFGSALAGVGTDKILVGAPQADAGAEDSGAVYLFTLESYTPGLVADAVRAGSVTTTRLQDGAVTLDKLDSSIGIWTRAANNVYRASGRVGIGTSTPQTTLHVQGVNSHLRLHDSARGNFWHIFTENHPNALISGNLVFAPGPAGTYGFIQKSSGNYFSSSDARLKRDINGLRGVLDRVLRLRPVTYRFKSASDAAPPTIGLIAQDVEPLFPEVVGEHDGMKCLSYSELVPVTVGAIQELNQKLEKRADRLEQELKRRDVENEELKARLQRLETLLSQRLTRGEN
;
A
#
# COMPACT_ATOMS: atom_id res chain seq x y z
N MET A 1 5.51 -41.81 81.40
CA MET A 1 5.80 -40.41 81.79
C MET A 1 5.26 -39.50 80.68
N LYS A 2 4.27 -38.63 81.00
CA LYS A 2 3.62 -37.47 80.28
C LYS A 2 3.59 -37.42 78.72
N LEU A 3 2.53 -37.01 78.00
CA LEU A 3 1.09 -36.75 78.21
C LEU A 3 0.50 -36.40 76.80
N MET A 4 -0.67 -36.87 76.36
CA MET A 4 -1.31 -36.51 75.06
C MET A 4 -2.85 -36.32 75.17
N HIS A 5 -3.36 -35.25 74.54
CA HIS A 5 -4.77 -34.85 74.29
C HIS A 5 -5.06 -35.03 72.78
N SER A 6 -6.26 -34.88 72.17
CA SER A 6 -7.68 -35.15 72.44
C SER A 6 -8.46 -34.61 71.20
N ARG A 7 -9.33 -35.46 70.60
CA ARG A 7 -10.60 -35.23 69.86
C ARG A 7 -11.06 -33.81 69.43
N PHE A 8 -11.56 -33.62 68.18
CA PHE A 8 -12.94 -33.19 67.78
C PHE A 8 -13.13 -32.98 66.24
N ALA A 9 -14.37 -32.73 65.83
CA ALA A 9 -15.04 -32.82 64.52
C ALA A 9 -14.84 -31.68 63.47
N LEU A 10 -15.47 -31.90 62.30
CA LEU A 10 -16.11 -30.94 61.36
C LEU A 10 -15.40 -30.62 60.03
N LEU A 11 -16.18 -30.81 58.95
CA LEU A 11 -16.17 -30.12 57.65
C LEU A 11 -14.96 -30.27 56.70
N LEU A 12 -15.32 -30.38 55.41
CA LEU A 12 -14.60 -29.80 54.28
C LEU A 12 -13.30 -30.49 53.80
N LEU A 13 -13.39 -31.06 52.59
CA LEU A 13 -12.53 -30.75 51.44
C LEU A 13 -11.04 -30.44 51.72
N CYS A 14 -10.12 -31.37 51.44
CA CYS A 14 -8.83 -31.15 50.75
C CYS A 14 -7.89 -32.36 50.91
N VAL A 15 -7.19 -32.69 49.82
CA VAL A 15 -6.49 -33.96 49.54
C VAL A 15 -4.97 -33.75 49.62
N VAL A 16 -4.24 -34.36 50.59
CA VAL A 16 -2.79 -34.15 50.79
C VAL A 16 -2.05 -35.37 51.46
N SER A 17 -0.91 -35.81 50.86
CA SER A 17 0.45 -36.13 51.47
C SER A 17 1.13 -37.54 51.65
N ILE A 18 2.40 -37.62 51.10
CA ILE A 18 3.77 -38.14 51.52
C ILE A 18 4.00 -39.68 51.80
N SER A 19 4.95 -40.48 51.25
CA SER A 19 6.45 -40.62 51.48
C SER A 19 7.11 -41.87 50.80
N ALA A 20 8.48 -41.97 50.69
CA ALA A 20 9.38 -43.12 51.09
C ALA A 20 10.64 -43.44 50.19
N GLN A 21 11.83 -43.70 50.80
CA GLN A 21 13.04 -44.32 50.18
C GLN A 21 13.17 -45.82 50.55
N ALA A 22 13.83 -46.59 49.67
CA ALA A 22 13.87 -48.06 49.57
C ALA A 22 15.15 -48.72 50.19
N GLN A 23 15.02 -49.58 51.21
CA GLN A 23 16.05 -50.50 51.79
C GLN A 23 16.47 -51.66 50.81
N THR A 24 17.30 -52.64 51.25
CA THR A 24 17.80 -53.82 50.48
C THR A 24 16.91 -55.09 50.63
N SER A 25 16.98 -56.08 49.71
CA SER A 25 16.16 -57.32 49.76
C SER A 25 16.65 -58.42 50.72
N SER A 26 17.87 -58.30 51.25
CA SER A 26 18.42 -59.26 52.21
C SER A 26 17.82 -59.07 53.61
N PHE A 27 17.47 -60.17 54.28
CA PHE A 27 17.04 -60.15 55.68
C PHE A 27 17.74 -61.23 56.51
N THR A 28 17.84 -60.99 57.82
CA THR A 28 18.43 -61.95 58.77
C THR A 28 17.35 -62.87 59.30
N TYR A 29 17.56 -64.18 59.18
CA TYR A 29 16.70 -65.21 59.74
C TYR A 29 17.39 -65.89 60.92
N GLN A 30 16.74 -65.84 62.09
CA GLN A 30 17.19 -66.51 63.30
C GLN A 30 16.25 -67.67 63.63
N GLY A 31 16.81 -68.87 63.77
CA GLY A 31 16.07 -70.09 64.05
C GLY A 31 16.67 -70.88 65.21
N GLN A 32 15.85 -71.72 65.83
CA GLN A 32 16.29 -72.68 66.84
C GLN A 32 16.08 -74.11 66.32
N LEU A 33 17.16 -74.89 66.25
CA LEU A 33 17.19 -76.30 65.90
C LEU A 33 17.29 -77.16 67.16
N ILE A 34 16.34 -78.08 67.31
CA ILE A 34 16.30 -79.06 68.39
C ILE A 34 16.52 -80.43 67.76
N HIS A 35 17.42 -81.23 68.34
CA HIS A 35 17.67 -82.60 67.93
C HIS A 35 17.42 -83.54 69.11
N ASN A 36 16.47 -84.47 68.95
CA ASN A 36 16.04 -85.42 69.99
C ASN A 36 15.70 -84.79 71.36
N GLY A 37 15.00 -83.65 71.33
CA GLY A 37 14.53 -82.96 72.55
C GLY A 37 15.57 -82.07 73.24
N ALA A 38 16.81 -82.04 72.75
CA ALA A 38 17.86 -81.13 73.24
C ALA A 38 18.29 -80.12 72.15
N PRO A 39 18.72 -78.90 72.52
CA PRO A 39 19.22 -77.92 71.54
C PRO A 39 20.46 -78.44 70.78
N ALA A 40 20.46 -78.34 69.45
CA ALA A 40 21.54 -78.85 68.61
C ALA A 40 22.83 -78.00 68.71
N ASN A 41 24.01 -78.63 68.63
CA ASN A 41 25.30 -77.96 68.64
C ASN A 41 26.21 -78.52 67.54
N GLY A 42 26.91 -77.65 66.81
CA GLY A 42 27.85 -78.04 65.75
C GLY A 42 27.62 -77.32 64.43
N SER A 43 28.22 -77.84 63.36
CA SER A 43 28.12 -77.28 62.00
C SER A 43 27.10 -78.05 61.17
N TYR A 44 26.15 -77.33 60.58
CA TYR A 44 25.02 -77.87 59.81
C TYR A 44 24.93 -77.20 58.44
N ASP A 45 24.60 -77.97 57.41
CA ASP A 45 24.17 -77.38 56.14
C ASP A 45 22.66 -77.14 56.22
N LEU A 46 22.26 -75.90 55.96
CA LEU A 46 20.86 -75.47 56.00
C LEU A 46 20.45 -74.99 54.61
N VAL A 47 19.41 -75.58 54.04
CA VAL A 47 18.82 -75.12 52.78
C VAL A 47 17.47 -74.47 53.03
N PHE A 48 17.29 -73.27 52.50
CA PHE A 48 16.07 -72.49 52.61
C PHE A 48 15.42 -72.37 51.24
N THR A 49 14.18 -72.84 51.15
CA THR A 49 13.39 -72.77 49.92
C THR A 49 12.18 -71.88 50.17
N LEU A 50 12.03 -70.84 49.37
CA LEU A 50 10.87 -69.96 49.44
C LEU A 50 9.74 -70.52 48.57
N VAL A 51 8.57 -70.78 49.15
CA VAL A 51 7.40 -71.34 48.44
C VAL A 51 6.16 -70.47 48.60
N GLY A 52 5.23 -70.58 47.65
CA GLY A 52 4.01 -69.75 47.59
C GLY A 52 2.83 -70.25 48.42
N ALA A 53 2.90 -71.42 49.06
CA ALA A 53 1.79 -72.01 49.82
C ALA A 53 2.28 -72.83 51.04
N PRO A 54 1.50 -72.94 52.14
CA PRO A 54 1.90 -73.64 53.36
C PRO A 54 2.10 -75.15 53.15
N GLY A 55 1.26 -75.76 52.30
CA GLY A 55 1.33 -77.18 51.94
C GLY A 55 2.52 -77.54 51.02
N GLY A 56 3.16 -76.54 50.44
CA GLY A 56 4.34 -76.68 49.58
C GLY A 56 4.05 -76.30 48.14
N GLY A 57 5.06 -76.46 47.28
CA GLY A 57 4.96 -76.12 45.87
C GLY A 57 6.35 -75.90 45.26
N PRO A 58 6.40 -75.51 43.97
CA PRO A 58 7.66 -75.12 43.34
C PRO A 58 8.28 -73.93 44.07
N ALA A 59 9.62 -73.88 44.08
CA ALA A 59 10.36 -72.78 44.68
C ALA A 59 10.14 -71.49 43.88
N VAL A 60 9.84 -70.38 44.57
CA VAL A 60 9.63 -69.03 44.00
C VAL A 60 10.97 -68.42 43.54
N ALA A 61 12.06 -68.87 44.14
CA ALA A 61 13.43 -68.52 43.79
C ALA A 61 14.33 -69.75 43.99
N PRO A 62 15.53 -69.80 43.39
CA PRO A 62 16.49 -70.88 43.66
C PRO A 62 16.72 -71.08 45.16
N PRO A 63 16.73 -72.33 45.68
CA PRO A 63 16.98 -72.57 47.11
C PRO A 63 18.33 -72.00 47.55
N LEU A 64 18.37 -71.39 48.73
CA LEU A 64 19.58 -70.83 49.32
C LEU A 64 20.17 -71.85 50.30
N THR A 65 21.31 -72.44 49.94
CA THR A 65 22.04 -73.34 50.83
C THR A 65 23.14 -72.58 51.57
N ASN A 66 23.01 -72.51 52.90
CA ASN A 66 24.04 -72.03 53.81
C ASN A 66 24.80 -73.24 54.35
N SER A 67 25.95 -73.51 53.76
CA SER A 67 26.81 -74.62 54.19
C SER A 67 27.63 -74.28 55.43
N ALA A 68 27.86 -75.29 56.26
CA ALA A 68 28.65 -75.20 57.49
C ALA A 68 28.19 -74.13 58.50
N THR A 69 26.88 -73.88 58.58
CA THR A 69 26.29 -72.91 59.52
C THR A 69 26.53 -73.35 60.97
N ALA A 70 27.15 -72.48 61.77
CA ALA A 70 27.40 -72.75 63.18
C ALA A 70 26.10 -72.64 64.00
N VAL A 71 25.70 -73.75 64.61
CA VAL A 71 24.54 -73.83 65.51
C VAL A 71 25.08 -73.99 66.93
N THR A 72 24.75 -73.05 67.83
CA THR A 72 25.20 -73.08 69.23
C THR A 72 23.98 -72.97 70.16
N ASN A 73 23.81 -73.95 71.05
CA ASN A 73 22.63 -74.12 71.91
C ASN A 73 21.31 -74.06 71.13
N GLY A 74 21.28 -74.73 69.98
CA GLY A 74 20.17 -74.80 69.05
C GLY A 74 20.00 -73.55 68.20
N LEU A 75 20.56 -72.41 68.57
CA LEU A 75 20.36 -71.17 67.82
C LEU A 75 21.32 -71.07 66.63
N PHE A 76 20.78 -70.61 65.51
CA PHE A 76 21.55 -70.20 64.35
C PHE A 76 21.01 -68.90 63.78
N THR A 77 21.88 -68.16 63.12
CA THR A 77 21.53 -66.94 62.40
C THR A 77 22.13 -67.04 61.01
N VAL A 78 21.31 -66.83 59.99
CA VAL A 78 21.74 -66.78 58.58
C VAL A 78 21.16 -65.55 57.92
N THR A 79 21.85 -65.05 56.91
CA THR A 79 21.32 -64.00 56.04
C THR A 79 20.72 -64.66 54.80
N LEU A 80 19.47 -64.32 54.50
CA LEU A 80 18.75 -64.82 53.34
C LEU A 80 18.49 -63.66 52.39
N ASP A 81 18.85 -63.86 51.12
CA ASP A 81 18.53 -62.93 50.04
C ASP A 81 18.06 -63.71 48.82
N PHE A 82 16.75 -63.79 48.65
CA PHE A 82 16.12 -64.39 47.48
C PHE A 82 16.02 -63.42 46.30
N GLY A 83 16.54 -62.19 46.46
CA GLY A 83 16.41 -61.07 45.53
C GLY A 83 15.08 -60.33 45.67
N ALA A 84 15.08 -59.05 45.30
CA ALA A 84 13.89 -58.18 45.41
C ALA A 84 12.66 -58.72 44.66
N GLY A 85 12.86 -59.44 43.54
CA GLY A 85 11.77 -60.03 42.75
C GLY A 85 11.03 -61.19 43.42
N ALA A 86 11.62 -61.82 44.44
CA ALA A 86 10.98 -62.93 45.15
C ALA A 86 9.82 -62.46 46.07
N PHE A 87 9.79 -61.17 46.40
CA PHE A 87 8.86 -60.56 47.36
C PHE A 87 7.99 -59.46 46.72
N PRO A 88 7.06 -59.81 45.81
CA PRO A 88 6.15 -58.85 45.16
C PRO A 88 4.98 -58.38 46.06
N GLY A 89 4.99 -58.74 47.36
CA GLY A 89 3.93 -58.39 48.32
C GLY A 89 2.88 -59.47 48.60
N ALA A 90 2.93 -60.64 47.96
CA ALA A 90 2.07 -61.79 48.28
C ALA A 90 2.67 -62.65 49.41
N ASP A 91 1.83 -63.38 50.16
CA ASP A 91 2.25 -64.27 51.26
C ASP A 91 3.29 -65.30 50.79
N ARG A 92 4.29 -65.57 51.64
CA ARG A 92 5.37 -66.54 51.37
C ARG A 92 5.57 -67.45 52.58
N TRP A 93 5.98 -68.69 52.32
CA TRP A 93 6.38 -69.64 53.35
C TRP A 93 7.83 -70.07 53.11
N LEU A 94 8.60 -70.11 54.19
CA LEU A 94 9.98 -70.57 54.20
C LEU A 94 10.02 -72.05 54.61
N GLU A 95 10.51 -72.89 53.70
CA GLU A 95 10.83 -74.28 53.97
C GLU A 95 12.31 -74.42 54.35
N LEU A 96 12.58 -75.17 55.43
CA LEU A 96 13.93 -75.41 55.91
C LEU A 96 14.28 -76.90 55.81
N GLY A 97 15.34 -77.20 55.07
CA GLY A 97 15.99 -78.51 55.06
C GLY A 97 17.30 -78.47 55.84
N VAL A 98 17.56 -79.47 56.68
CA VAL A 98 18.80 -79.57 57.46
C VAL A 98 19.51 -80.90 57.23
N ARG A 99 20.84 -80.87 57.20
CA ARG A 99 21.68 -82.06 57.31
C ARG A 99 22.94 -81.79 58.14
N THR A 100 23.51 -82.85 58.69
CA THR A 100 24.80 -82.86 59.39
C THR A 100 25.47 -84.21 59.19
N ASN A 101 26.78 -84.29 59.44
CA ASN A 101 27.55 -85.55 59.50
C ASN A 101 27.55 -86.37 58.19
N ASN A 102 27.97 -85.77 57.07
CA ASN A 102 28.23 -86.45 55.79
C ASN A 102 27.05 -87.29 55.24
N THR A 103 25.81 -86.95 55.60
CA THR A 103 24.62 -87.52 54.96
C THR A 103 24.34 -86.78 53.65
N TRP A 104 23.97 -87.53 52.61
CA TRP A 104 23.88 -86.98 51.26
C TRP A 104 22.55 -86.25 50.99
N ALA A 105 21.50 -86.49 51.78
CA ALA A 105 20.17 -85.90 51.61
C ALA A 105 19.78 -84.95 52.77
N PHE A 106 19.05 -83.88 52.46
CA PHE A 106 18.48 -82.96 53.45
C PHE A 106 17.18 -83.51 54.03
N THR A 107 16.96 -83.31 55.33
CA THR A 107 15.68 -83.59 55.99
C THR A 107 14.86 -82.30 56.08
N THR A 108 13.67 -82.28 55.48
CA THR A 108 12.76 -81.13 55.54
C THR A 108 12.07 -81.05 56.91
N LEU A 109 12.10 -79.87 57.53
CA LEU A 109 11.45 -79.58 58.80
C LEU A 109 10.07 -78.95 58.55
N LEU A 110 9.04 -79.49 59.22
CA LEU A 110 7.67 -79.00 59.18
C LEU A 110 7.20 -78.56 60.57
N PRO A 111 6.28 -77.58 60.69
CA PRO A 111 5.62 -76.86 59.59
C PRO A 111 6.49 -75.76 58.95
N ARG A 112 6.22 -75.44 57.68
CA ARG A 112 6.86 -74.30 56.98
C ARG A 112 6.45 -72.98 57.63
N GLN A 113 7.40 -72.06 57.77
CA GLN A 113 7.16 -70.81 58.50
C GLN A 113 6.64 -69.71 57.56
N PRO A 114 5.48 -69.08 57.85
CA PRO A 114 5.01 -67.93 57.08
C PRO A 114 5.94 -66.73 57.27
N LEU A 115 6.23 -66.01 56.19
CA LEU A 115 6.93 -64.73 56.19
C LEU A 115 5.91 -63.61 55.99
N SER A 116 5.66 -62.83 57.06
CA SER A 116 4.76 -61.67 57.03
C SER A 116 5.52 -60.43 56.50
N PRO A 117 4.98 -59.62 55.57
CA PRO A 117 5.68 -58.51 54.90
C PRO A 117 6.12 -57.27 55.72
N THR A 118 6.24 -57.32 57.04
CA THR A 118 6.39 -56.12 57.91
C THR A 118 7.69 -56.17 58.73
N PRO A 119 8.90 -55.92 58.17
CA PRO A 119 9.35 -54.53 58.00
C PRO A 119 10.49 -54.36 56.95
N TYR A 120 10.18 -54.35 55.66
CA TYR A 120 11.02 -53.72 54.64
C TYR A 120 10.06 -53.20 53.54
N ALA A 121 9.35 -52.11 53.85
CA ALA A 121 8.51 -51.39 52.90
C ALA A 121 9.41 -50.59 51.95
N ILE A 122 9.94 -51.29 50.94
CA ILE A 122 11.00 -50.79 50.07
C ILE A 122 10.47 -50.19 48.78
N GLN A 123 9.21 -50.39 48.43
CA GLN A 123 8.57 -49.55 47.42
C GLN A 123 7.07 -49.53 47.67
N ALA A 124 6.54 -48.37 48.08
CA ALA A 124 5.11 -48.15 48.06
C ALA A 124 4.63 -48.31 46.61
N ALA A 125 3.51 -49.00 46.43
CA ALA A 125 2.93 -49.31 45.11
C ALA A 125 2.76 -48.09 44.18
N ASN A 126 2.85 -46.85 44.72
CA ASN A 126 2.77 -45.59 43.99
C ASN A 126 3.98 -44.62 44.18
N ALA A 127 5.09 -45.00 44.84
CA ALA A 127 6.22 -44.07 45.12
C ALA A 127 7.57 -44.42 44.45
N GLY A 128 7.71 -45.61 43.87
CA GLY A 128 8.81 -45.94 42.97
C GLY A 128 8.56 -45.34 41.59
N VAL A 129 8.87 -44.05 41.41
CA VAL A 129 8.91 -43.35 40.12
C VAL A 129 7.60 -42.73 39.60
N ALA A 130 7.27 -41.43 39.69
CA ALA A 130 7.83 -40.24 40.34
C ALA A 130 9.37 -40.00 40.32
N ALA A 131 10.17 -40.66 41.15
CA ALA A 131 11.63 -40.60 41.21
C ALA A 131 12.52 -41.07 40.01
N SER A 132 12.03 -41.55 38.86
CA SER A 132 12.86 -41.91 37.68
C SER A 132 12.25 -41.56 36.32
N VAL A 133 11.21 -40.72 36.27
CA VAL A 133 10.83 -40.10 35.00
C VAL A 133 11.64 -38.82 34.87
N ASN A 134 12.89 -39.00 34.46
CA ASN A 134 13.64 -37.93 33.81
C ASN A 134 13.62 -38.29 32.32
N GLY A 135 12.51 -37.98 31.65
CA GLY A 135 12.19 -38.39 30.27
C GLY A 135 10.67 -38.41 30.01
N LEU A 136 10.25 -38.71 28.78
CA LEU A 136 8.82 -38.84 28.42
C LEU A 136 8.13 -39.95 29.25
N VAL A 137 7.01 -39.65 29.90
CA VAL A 137 6.09 -40.67 30.45
C VAL A 137 5.44 -41.38 29.27
N SER A 138 5.48 -42.72 29.25
CA SER A 138 4.78 -43.48 28.20
C SER A 138 3.27 -43.41 28.39
N ALA A 139 2.51 -43.15 27.31
CA ALA A 139 1.06 -42.93 27.33
C ALA A 139 0.26 -44.08 28.00
N ALA A 140 0.80 -45.29 28.06
CA ALA A 140 0.15 -46.44 28.72
C ALA A 140 0.01 -46.30 30.25
N GLN A 141 0.75 -45.39 30.88
CA GLN A 141 0.73 -45.18 32.32
C GLN A 141 -0.33 -44.16 32.78
N LEU A 142 -1.04 -43.53 31.85
CA LEU A 142 -2.15 -42.61 32.10
C LEU A 142 -3.47 -43.26 31.69
N SER A 143 -4.08 -44.05 32.57
CA SER A 143 -5.43 -44.58 32.34
C SER A 143 -6.48 -43.62 32.93
N GLY A 144 -7.07 -42.76 32.10
CA GLY A 144 -8.18 -41.87 32.47
C GLY A 144 -8.00 -40.40 32.07
N THR A 145 -9.08 -39.62 32.13
CA THR A 145 -9.10 -38.20 31.70
C THR A 145 -8.31 -37.32 32.66
N ILE A 146 -7.25 -36.68 32.17
CA ILE A 146 -6.55 -35.63 32.94
C ILE A 146 -7.48 -34.41 33.00
N GLN A 147 -7.87 -33.99 34.21
CA GLN A 147 -8.78 -32.85 34.38
C GLN A 147 -8.09 -31.54 33.97
N ALA A 148 -8.82 -30.64 33.30
CA ALA A 148 -8.28 -29.41 32.71
C ALA A 148 -7.48 -28.54 33.69
N ARG A 149 -7.87 -28.52 34.97
CA ARG A 149 -7.15 -27.78 36.02
C ARG A 149 -5.75 -28.31 36.35
N ASN A 150 -5.44 -29.53 35.92
CA ASN A 150 -4.14 -30.20 36.08
C ASN A 150 -3.29 -30.10 34.79
N ILE A 151 -3.83 -29.48 33.73
CA ILE A 151 -3.10 -29.10 32.52
C ILE A 151 -2.99 -27.58 32.59
N GLY A 152 -1.79 -27.07 32.88
CA GLY A 152 -1.56 -25.62 32.89
C GLY A 152 -1.85 -25.01 31.52
N GLU A 153 -2.28 -23.74 31.48
CA GLU A 153 -2.47 -23.04 30.21
C GLU A 153 -1.15 -23.08 29.40
N SER A 154 -1.21 -23.47 28.11
CA SER A 154 -0.04 -23.70 27.24
C SER A 154 0.94 -24.80 27.66
N SER A 155 0.57 -25.68 28.61
CA SER A 155 1.48 -26.74 29.10
C SER A 155 1.68 -27.91 28.13
N ILE A 156 0.85 -28.07 27.10
CA ILE A 156 1.06 -29.02 26.00
C ILE A 156 1.71 -28.26 24.84
N THR A 157 2.99 -28.54 24.59
CA THR A 157 3.76 -27.93 23.48
C THR A 157 3.99 -28.94 22.37
N SER A 158 4.40 -28.47 21.18
CA SER A 158 4.63 -29.33 20.00
C SER A 158 5.71 -30.41 20.21
N VAL A 159 6.56 -30.29 21.23
CA VAL A 159 7.60 -31.28 21.58
C VAL A 159 7.03 -32.40 22.46
N MET A 160 5.93 -32.13 23.17
CA MET A 160 5.26 -33.10 24.05
C MET A 160 4.26 -33.97 23.29
N LEU A 161 3.96 -33.61 22.05
CA LEU A 161 3.23 -34.41 21.08
C LEU A 161 4.25 -34.84 20.02
N ALA A 162 4.53 -36.14 19.92
CA ALA A 162 5.35 -36.61 18.80
C ALA A 162 4.66 -36.26 17.46
N PRO A 163 5.41 -36.03 16.36
CA PRO A 163 4.80 -35.82 15.04
C PRO A 163 3.79 -36.94 14.73
N GLU A 164 2.60 -36.58 14.25
CA GLU A 164 1.47 -37.49 13.97
C GLU A 164 0.80 -38.16 15.19
N SER A 165 1.24 -37.90 16.43
CA SER A 165 0.70 -38.60 17.62
C SER A 165 -0.72 -38.24 18.04
N VAL A 166 -1.30 -37.15 17.52
CA VAL A 166 -2.71 -36.78 17.73
C VAL A 166 -3.51 -37.23 16.51
N HIS A 167 -4.22 -38.35 16.64
CA HIS A 167 -5.17 -38.82 15.63
C HIS A 167 -6.59 -38.35 15.96
N SER A 168 -7.51 -38.45 14.98
CA SER A 168 -8.89 -37.93 15.10
C SER A 168 -9.68 -38.54 16.28
N ASN A 169 -9.34 -39.75 16.74
CA ASN A 169 -9.93 -40.41 17.90
C ASN A 169 -9.39 -39.90 19.26
N HIS A 170 -8.29 -39.15 19.26
CA HIS A 170 -7.74 -38.49 20.46
C HIS A 170 -8.44 -37.16 20.75
N LEU A 171 -9.21 -36.62 19.78
CA LEU A 171 -10.01 -35.40 19.91
C LEU A 171 -11.49 -35.76 19.97
N ALA A 172 -12.19 -35.36 21.03
CA ALA A 172 -13.64 -35.52 21.09
C ALA A 172 -14.34 -34.58 20.08
N LEU A 173 -15.48 -35.01 19.50
CA LEU A 173 -16.22 -34.21 18.53
C LEU A 173 -16.59 -32.84 19.11
N GLY A 174 -16.12 -31.75 18.47
CA GLY A 174 -16.35 -30.37 18.93
C GLY A 174 -15.37 -29.85 20.00
N SER A 175 -14.37 -30.64 20.41
CA SER A 175 -13.35 -30.19 21.39
C SER A 175 -12.41 -29.11 20.85
N VAL A 176 -12.25 -29.02 19.53
CA VAL A 176 -11.60 -27.90 18.83
C VAL A 176 -12.71 -27.03 18.23
N THR A 177 -13.09 -25.98 18.94
CA THR A 177 -14.09 -25.01 18.46
C THR A 177 -13.40 -23.87 17.71
N ALA A 178 -14.15 -23.05 16.97
CA ALA A 178 -13.61 -21.86 16.30
C ALA A 178 -12.92 -20.89 17.29
N ALA A 179 -13.29 -20.90 18.57
CA ALA A 179 -12.62 -20.10 19.60
C ALA A 179 -11.28 -20.70 20.06
N ALA A 180 -11.06 -22.00 19.85
CA ALA A 180 -9.80 -22.68 20.13
C ALA A 180 -8.79 -22.55 18.96
N LEU A 181 -9.24 -22.08 17.80
CA LEU A 181 -8.43 -21.83 16.59
C LEU A 181 -8.40 -20.33 16.32
N ALA A 182 -7.27 -19.68 16.61
CA ALA A 182 -7.11 -18.27 16.29
C ALA A 182 -7.23 -18.02 14.77
N ASP A 183 -7.78 -16.87 14.37
CA ASP A 183 -7.96 -16.53 12.96
C ASP A 183 -6.60 -16.51 12.23
N GLY A 184 -6.50 -17.22 11.11
CA GLY A 184 -5.24 -17.42 10.38
C GLY A 184 -4.26 -18.43 11.00
N SER A 185 -4.60 -19.16 12.07
CA SER A 185 -3.70 -20.15 12.68
C SER A 185 -3.46 -21.40 11.80
N ILE A 186 -4.33 -21.65 10.82
CA ILE A 186 -4.18 -22.72 9.82
C ILE A 186 -3.83 -22.09 8.47
N HIS A 187 -2.58 -22.24 8.06
CA HIS A 187 -2.09 -21.83 6.74
C HIS A 187 -2.07 -23.03 5.78
N SER A 188 -1.93 -22.80 4.47
CA SER A 188 -1.97 -23.85 3.45
C SER A 188 -0.92 -24.95 3.64
N ASN A 189 0.21 -24.64 4.28
CA ASN A 189 1.25 -25.60 4.65
C ASN A 189 0.94 -26.41 5.94
N HIS A 190 -0.09 -26.03 6.71
CA HIS A 190 -0.58 -26.75 7.88
C HIS A 190 -1.60 -27.84 7.51
N LEU A 191 -2.06 -27.87 6.26
CA LEU A 191 -2.98 -28.85 5.70
C LEU A 191 -2.24 -29.69 4.65
N ALA A 192 -2.03 -30.97 4.91
CA ALA A 192 -1.47 -31.88 3.92
C ALA A 192 -2.51 -32.16 2.82
N VAL A 193 -2.07 -32.43 1.58
CA VAL A 193 -2.98 -32.76 0.48
C VAL A 193 -3.85 -33.96 0.87
N GLY A 194 -5.16 -33.75 0.99
CA GLY A 194 -6.14 -34.75 1.40
C GLY A 194 -6.48 -34.80 2.89
N SER A 195 -5.88 -33.97 3.75
CA SER A 195 -6.14 -34.00 5.21
C SER A 195 -7.54 -33.52 5.61
N VAL A 196 -8.26 -32.82 4.73
CA VAL A 196 -9.67 -32.47 4.87
C VAL A 196 -10.48 -33.34 3.91
N HIS A 197 -11.13 -34.38 4.43
CA HIS A 197 -12.04 -35.22 3.65
C HIS A 197 -13.43 -34.55 3.53
N SER A 198 -14.17 -34.85 2.46
CA SER A 198 -15.46 -34.19 2.14
C SER A 198 -16.53 -34.30 3.24
N ASN A 199 -16.43 -35.31 4.10
CA ASN A 199 -17.32 -35.51 5.25
C ASN A 199 -16.93 -34.71 6.50
N ALA A 200 -15.74 -34.10 6.53
CA ALA A 200 -15.29 -33.22 7.61
C ALA A 200 -15.83 -31.78 7.47
N LEU A 201 -16.40 -31.43 6.30
CA LEU A 201 -17.06 -30.16 6.04
C LEU A 201 -18.57 -30.32 6.25
N ALA A 202 -19.11 -29.67 7.29
CA ALA A 202 -20.56 -29.63 7.48
C ALA A 202 -21.23 -28.83 6.34
N LEU A 203 -22.49 -29.15 6.02
CA LEU A 203 -23.25 -28.45 4.98
C LEU A 203 -23.28 -26.94 5.28
N ALA A 204 -22.84 -26.12 4.32
CA ALA A 204 -22.67 -24.66 4.43
C ALA A 204 -21.55 -24.16 5.37
N SER A 205 -20.64 -25.02 5.83
CA SER A 205 -19.47 -24.58 6.63
C SER A 205 -18.43 -23.80 5.82
N VAL A 206 -18.35 -24.05 4.52
CA VAL A 206 -17.67 -23.18 3.55
C VAL A 206 -18.74 -22.35 2.85
N THR A 207 -18.95 -21.14 3.33
CA THR A 207 -19.86 -20.17 2.70
C THR A 207 -19.12 -19.39 1.61
N ALA A 208 -19.84 -18.66 0.75
CA ALA A 208 -19.21 -17.84 -0.30
C ALA A 208 -18.21 -16.79 0.24
N PHE A 209 -18.27 -16.46 1.54
CA PHE A 209 -17.33 -15.57 2.21
C PHE A 209 -16.07 -16.25 2.75
N ALA A 210 -16.09 -17.58 2.89
CA ALA A 210 -14.94 -18.35 3.35
C ALA A 210 -13.94 -18.68 2.21
N LEU A 211 -14.35 -18.46 0.96
CA LEU A 211 -13.52 -18.58 -0.24
C LEU A 211 -13.31 -17.18 -0.79
N ALA A 212 -12.06 -16.72 -0.87
CA ALA A 212 -11.76 -15.46 -1.55
C ALA A 212 -12.01 -15.61 -3.06
N ASP A 213 -12.39 -14.52 -3.72
CA ASP A 213 -12.48 -14.51 -5.19
C ASP A 213 -11.16 -14.98 -5.82
N ASP A 214 -11.27 -15.78 -6.87
CA ASP A 214 -10.16 -16.48 -7.56
C ASP A 214 -9.31 -17.44 -6.71
N SER A 215 -9.74 -17.78 -5.50
CA SER A 215 -9.00 -18.78 -4.69
C SER A 215 -9.04 -20.20 -5.28
N ILE A 216 -10.02 -20.52 -6.14
CA ILE A 216 -10.16 -21.80 -6.84
C ILE A 216 -9.97 -21.60 -8.35
N HIS A 217 -8.75 -21.87 -8.82
CA HIS A 217 -8.41 -21.88 -10.25
C HIS A 217 -8.66 -23.27 -10.86
N SER A 218 -8.65 -23.39 -12.20
CA SER A 218 -8.94 -24.65 -12.91
C SER A 218 -8.00 -25.81 -12.55
N ASN A 219 -6.78 -25.53 -12.09
CA ASN A 219 -5.82 -26.51 -11.55
C ASN A 219 -6.09 -26.92 -10.09
N HIS A 220 -6.97 -26.20 -9.37
CA HIS A 220 -7.40 -26.51 -8.01
C HIS A 220 -8.56 -27.54 -7.98
N LEU A 221 -9.15 -27.84 -9.15
CA LEU A 221 -10.21 -28.83 -9.32
C LEU A 221 -9.68 -30.02 -10.13
N ALA A 222 -9.76 -31.23 -9.57
CA ALA A 222 -9.42 -32.43 -10.32
C ALA A 222 -10.53 -32.78 -11.31
N VAL A 223 -10.18 -33.32 -12.48
CA VAL A 223 -11.17 -33.72 -13.50
C VAL A 223 -12.18 -34.71 -12.88
N GLY A 224 -13.46 -34.29 -12.83
CA GLY A 224 -14.56 -35.08 -12.26
C GLY A 224 -14.87 -34.84 -10.78
N SER A 225 -14.16 -33.93 -10.09
CA SER A 225 -14.40 -33.66 -8.66
C SER A 225 -15.71 -32.92 -8.36
N VAL A 226 -16.36 -32.35 -9.37
CA VAL A 226 -17.70 -31.76 -9.29
C VAL A 226 -18.69 -32.69 -10.01
N HIS A 227 -19.56 -33.35 -9.26
CA HIS A 227 -20.63 -34.20 -9.80
C HIS A 227 -21.91 -33.38 -10.02
N SER A 228 -22.75 -33.77 -10.99
CA SER A 228 -23.93 -33.00 -11.41
C SER A 228 -24.95 -32.73 -10.30
N ASN A 229 -24.99 -33.55 -9.26
CA ASN A 229 -25.84 -33.38 -8.07
C ASN A 229 -25.26 -32.43 -7.02
N ALA A 230 -23.99 -32.07 -7.11
CA ALA A 230 -23.34 -31.08 -6.25
C ALA A 230 -23.64 -29.63 -6.68
N LEU A 231 -24.25 -29.45 -7.86
CA LEU A 231 -24.70 -28.18 -8.40
C LEU A 231 -26.21 -28.05 -8.17
N ALA A 232 -26.64 -27.06 -7.40
CA ALA A 232 -28.06 -26.77 -7.22
C ALA A 232 -28.70 -26.31 -8.55
N LEU A 233 -30.02 -26.45 -8.69
CA LEU A 233 -30.75 -25.99 -9.87
C LEU A 233 -30.47 -24.48 -10.11
N ALA A 234 -30.00 -24.14 -11.30
CA ALA A 234 -29.53 -22.79 -11.70
C ALA A 234 -28.27 -22.26 -10.98
N SER A 235 -27.51 -23.10 -10.26
CA SER A 235 -26.23 -22.68 -9.66
C SER A 235 -25.11 -22.45 -10.68
N VAL A 236 -25.17 -23.14 -11.81
CA VAL A 236 -24.40 -22.79 -13.01
C VAL A 236 -25.35 -22.06 -13.95
N THR A 237 -25.37 -20.73 -13.85
CA THR A 237 -26.11 -19.86 -14.74
C THR A 237 -25.33 -19.68 -16.06
N THR A 238 -25.94 -19.10 -17.09
CA THR A 238 -25.24 -18.80 -18.36
C THR A 238 -23.99 -17.93 -18.18
N GLY A 239 -23.84 -17.25 -17.03
CA GLY A 239 -22.65 -16.48 -16.67
C GLY A 239 -21.59 -17.27 -15.89
N ALA A 240 -21.92 -18.44 -15.36
CA ALA A 240 -20.96 -19.31 -14.66
C ALA A 240 -20.13 -20.18 -15.62
N LEU A 241 -20.53 -20.29 -16.89
CA LEU A 241 -19.80 -20.94 -17.97
C LEU A 241 -19.46 -19.89 -19.03
N ALA A 242 -18.19 -19.49 -19.11
CA ALA A 242 -17.73 -18.58 -20.15
C ALA A 242 -17.93 -19.20 -21.53
N ASP A 243 -18.15 -18.36 -22.54
CA ASP A 243 -18.40 -18.84 -23.90
C ASP A 243 -17.19 -19.63 -24.43
N GLY A 244 -17.44 -20.82 -24.97
CA GLY A 244 -16.39 -21.78 -25.34
C GLY A 244 -15.76 -22.58 -24.18
N SER A 245 -16.12 -22.36 -22.92
CA SER A 245 -15.59 -23.17 -21.79
C SER A 245 -15.92 -24.67 -21.89
N VAL A 246 -16.97 -25.03 -22.63
CA VAL A 246 -17.31 -26.41 -23.01
C VAL A 246 -17.04 -26.58 -24.51
N HIS A 247 -15.86 -27.08 -24.85
CA HIS A 247 -15.52 -27.45 -26.23
C HIS A 247 -16.15 -28.80 -26.60
N SER A 248 -16.36 -29.08 -27.90
CA SER A 248 -17.01 -30.31 -28.40
C SER A 248 -16.33 -31.63 -27.98
N ASN A 249 -15.06 -31.58 -27.56
CA ASN A 249 -14.29 -32.70 -27.01
C ASN A 249 -14.40 -32.85 -25.48
N THR A 250 -15.03 -31.89 -24.79
CA THR A 250 -15.22 -31.86 -23.33
C THR A 250 -16.44 -32.67 -22.89
N LEU A 251 -17.35 -32.98 -23.83
CA LEU A 251 -18.52 -33.82 -23.62
C LEU A 251 -18.22 -35.25 -24.09
N ALA A 252 -18.11 -36.20 -23.16
CA ALA A 252 -17.99 -37.62 -23.53
C ALA A 252 -19.27 -38.11 -24.23
N LEU A 253 -19.14 -39.05 -25.17
CA LEU A 253 -20.27 -39.64 -25.89
C LEU A 253 -21.29 -40.23 -24.89
N GLY A 254 -22.52 -39.71 -24.91
CA GLY A 254 -23.61 -40.12 -24.00
C GLY A 254 -23.68 -39.38 -22.67
N SER A 255 -22.84 -38.37 -22.43
CA SER A 255 -22.91 -37.50 -21.23
C SER A 255 -24.19 -36.66 -21.16
N VAL A 256 -24.80 -36.36 -22.31
CA VAL A 256 -26.15 -35.79 -22.41
C VAL A 256 -27.10 -36.92 -22.80
N THR A 257 -27.96 -37.35 -21.87
CA THR A 257 -28.99 -38.36 -22.12
C THR A 257 -30.31 -37.68 -22.46
N ALA A 258 -31.27 -38.39 -23.09
CA ALA A 258 -32.55 -37.81 -23.49
C ALA A 258 -33.35 -37.20 -22.32
N PHE A 259 -33.10 -37.64 -21.09
CA PHE A 259 -33.71 -37.08 -19.88
C PHE A 259 -33.03 -35.81 -19.35
N ALA A 260 -31.81 -35.52 -19.80
CA ALA A 260 -31.08 -34.31 -19.45
C ALA A 260 -31.52 -33.10 -20.29
N LEU A 261 -32.34 -33.33 -21.32
CA LEU A 261 -32.96 -32.32 -22.17
C LEU A 261 -34.44 -32.24 -21.78
N ALA A 262 -34.89 -31.08 -21.31
CA ALA A 262 -36.30 -30.85 -21.04
C ALA A 262 -37.08 -30.72 -22.37
N ASP A 263 -38.39 -30.97 -22.35
CA ASP A 263 -39.25 -30.67 -23.51
C ASP A 263 -39.09 -29.19 -23.89
N ASP A 264 -39.00 -28.92 -25.20
CA ASP A 264 -38.68 -27.62 -25.80
C ASP A 264 -37.31 -27.03 -25.43
N SER A 265 -36.42 -27.76 -24.75
CA SER A 265 -35.06 -27.24 -24.47
C SER A 265 -34.17 -27.16 -25.71
N ILE A 266 -34.55 -27.83 -26.81
CA ILE A 266 -33.90 -27.77 -28.12
C ILE A 266 -34.90 -27.19 -29.12
N HIS A 267 -34.81 -25.89 -29.35
CA HIS A 267 -35.56 -25.19 -30.41
C HIS A 267 -34.79 -25.27 -31.73
N SER A 268 -35.40 -24.91 -32.86
CA SER A 268 -34.80 -25.03 -34.21
C SER A 268 -33.46 -24.29 -34.38
N ASN A 269 -33.20 -23.29 -33.54
CA ASN A 269 -31.95 -22.54 -33.44
C ASN A 269 -30.88 -23.21 -32.57
N HIS A 270 -31.24 -24.20 -31.75
CA HIS A 270 -30.30 -24.97 -30.93
C HIS A 270 -29.62 -26.10 -31.75
N LEU A 271 -30.05 -26.33 -32.99
CA LEU A 271 -29.48 -27.29 -33.94
C LEU A 271 -28.97 -26.52 -35.16
N ALA A 272 -27.66 -26.51 -35.38
CA ALA A 272 -27.10 -25.92 -36.60
C ALA A 272 -27.57 -26.70 -37.84
N VAL A 273 -27.67 -26.02 -38.99
CA VAL A 273 -28.02 -26.67 -40.26
C VAL A 273 -27.04 -27.80 -40.57
N GLY A 274 -27.56 -29.02 -40.74
CA GLY A 274 -26.76 -30.23 -40.97
C GLY A 274 -26.25 -30.95 -39.70
N SER A 275 -26.50 -30.42 -38.49
CA SER A 275 -26.10 -31.05 -37.23
C SER A 275 -26.84 -32.36 -36.93
N VAL A 276 -28.04 -32.53 -37.49
CA VAL A 276 -28.78 -33.80 -37.55
C VAL A 276 -28.64 -34.36 -38.97
N HIS A 277 -27.77 -35.35 -39.14
CA HIS A 277 -27.63 -36.08 -40.40
C HIS A 277 -28.81 -37.07 -40.57
N SER A 278 -29.17 -37.39 -41.82
CA SER A 278 -30.33 -38.24 -42.15
C SER A 278 -30.29 -39.65 -41.54
N ASN A 279 -29.12 -40.12 -41.12
CA ASN A 279 -28.91 -41.40 -40.44
C ASN A 279 -29.13 -41.34 -38.92
N ALA A 280 -29.29 -40.14 -38.33
CA ALA A 280 -29.58 -39.96 -36.90
C ALA A 280 -31.10 -40.05 -36.58
N LEU A 281 -31.96 -40.16 -37.61
CA LEU A 281 -33.41 -40.30 -37.47
C LEU A 281 -33.84 -41.75 -37.73
N ALA A 282 -34.41 -42.42 -36.72
CA ALA A 282 -34.96 -43.76 -36.89
C ALA A 282 -36.27 -43.71 -37.71
N LEU A 283 -36.58 -44.78 -38.46
CA LEU A 283 -37.79 -44.87 -39.26
C LEU A 283 -39.05 -44.71 -38.37
N GLY A 284 -39.86 -43.69 -38.63
CA GLY A 284 -41.08 -43.39 -37.88
C GLY A 284 -40.88 -42.49 -36.64
N SER A 285 -39.68 -41.97 -36.40
CA SER A 285 -39.41 -41.03 -35.30
C SER A 285 -40.07 -39.66 -35.48
N VAL A 286 -40.50 -39.32 -36.70
CA VAL A 286 -41.33 -38.14 -37.00
C VAL A 286 -42.72 -38.64 -37.42
N THR A 287 -43.74 -38.38 -36.60
CA THR A 287 -45.14 -38.76 -36.88
C THR A 287 -45.92 -37.57 -37.46
N ALA A 288 -47.05 -37.84 -38.13
CA ALA A 288 -47.89 -36.78 -38.73
C ALA A 288 -48.41 -35.76 -37.70
N LEU A 289 -48.42 -36.12 -36.40
CA LEU A 289 -48.77 -35.21 -35.31
C LEU A 289 -47.60 -34.32 -34.86
N ALA A 290 -46.36 -34.73 -35.15
CA ALA A 290 -45.13 -34.01 -34.82
C ALA A 290 -44.72 -32.96 -35.88
N LEU A 291 -45.51 -32.83 -36.94
CA LEU A 291 -45.34 -31.85 -38.03
C LEU A 291 -46.50 -30.86 -37.97
N ALA A 292 -46.21 -29.61 -37.57
CA ALA A 292 -47.18 -28.53 -37.61
C ALA A 292 -47.58 -28.18 -39.06
N ASP A 293 -48.76 -27.60 -39.24
CA ASP A 293 -49.22 -27.13 -40.55
C ASP A 293 -48.21 -26.12 -41.13
N GLY A 294 -47.71 -26.38 -42.35
CA GLY A 294 -46.61 -25.61 -42.94
C GLY A 294 -45.18 -26.01 -42.54
N SER A 295 -44.96 -27.15 -41.87
CA SER A 295 -43.60 -27.60 -41.51
C SER A 295 -42.80 -28.25 -42.66
N ILE A 296 -43.45 -28.58 -43.79
CA ILE A 296 -42.82 -29.08 -45.02
C ILE A 296 -43.16 -28.16 -46.19
N HIS A 297 -42.18 -27.36 -46.62
CA HIS A 297 -42.26 -26.49 -47.80
C HIS A 297 -41.55 -27.15 -49.00
N SER A 298 -41.72 -26.61 -50.20
CA SER A 298 -41.22 -27.19 -51.47
C SER A 298 -39.70 -27.39 -51.50
N ASN A 299 -38.95 -26.67 -50.67
CA ASN A 299 -37.51 -26.82 -50.46
C ASN A 299 -37.12 -27.96 -49.49
N HIS A 300 -38.08 -28.50 -48.71
CA HIS A 300 -37.86 -29.66 -47.86
C HIS A 300 -37.94 -30.99 -48.65
N LEU A 301 -38.32 -30.92 -49.93
CA LEU A 301 -38.39 -32.05 -50.86
C LEU A 301 -37.43 -31.78 -52.03
N ALA A 302 -36.48 -32.69 -52.26
CA ALA A 302 -35.59 -32.57 -53.41
C ALA A 302 -36.34 -32.85 -54.72
N VAL A 303 -35.90 -32.25 -55.84
CA VAL A 303 -36.44 -32.56 -57.17
C VAL A 303 -36.29 -34.05 -57.46
N GLY A 304 -37.42 -34.75 -57.67
CA GLY A 304 -37.47 -36.21 -57.90
C GLY A 304 -37.72 -37.07 -56.66
N SER A 305 -37.91 -36.48 -55.47
CA SER A 305 -38.23 -37.24 -54.25
C SER A 305 -39.67 -37.78 -54.20
N VAL A 306 -40.54 -37.35 -55.13
CA VAL A 306 -41.89 -37.88 -55.34
C VAL A 306 -42.05 -38.30 -56.79
N HIS A 307 -42.18 -39.61 -57.04
CA HIS A 307 -42.41 -40.17 -58.37
C HIS A 307 -43.92 -40.33 -58.63
N SER A 308 -44.34 -40.26 -59.91
CA SER A 308 -45.75 -40.25 -60.34
C SER A 308 -46.55 -41.50 -59.96
N ASN A 309 -45.89 -42.59 -59.58
CA ASN A 309 -46.49 -43.83 -59.08
C ASN A 309 -46.82 -43.79 -57.57
N ALA A 310 -46.40 -42.76 -56.84
CA ALA A 310 -46.70 -42.58 -55.43
C ALA A 310 -48.05 -41.88 -55.16
N LEU A 311 -48.79 -41.48 -56.21
CA LEU A 311 -50.09 -40.81 -56.09
C LEU A 311 -51.21 -41.64 -56.73
N ALA A 312 -52.20 -42.05 -55.94
CA ALA A 312 -53.38 -42.75 -56.41
C ALA A 312 -54.38 -41.80 -57.09
N LEU A 313 -55.18 -42.35 -58.01
CA LEU A 313 -56.25 -41.64 -58.72
C LEU A 313 -57.21 -40.96 -57.73
N ALA A 314 -57.44 -39.65 -57.93
CA ALA A 314 -58.26 -38.78 -57.07
C ALA A 314 -57.71 -38.44 -55.67
N SER A 315 -56.43 -38.68 -55.39
CA SER A 315 -55.80 -38.26 -54.12
C SER A 315 -55.61 -36.75 -54.00
N VAL A 316 -55.72 -35.99 -55.10
CA VAL A 316 -55.75 -34.53 -55.05
C VAL A 316 -57.02 -34.02 -55.75
N THR A 317 -58.02 -33.65 -54.95
CA THR A 317 -59.28 -33.04 -55.38
C THR A 317 -59.09 -31.53 -55.56
N ALA A 318 -60.10 -30.82 -56.11
CA ALA A 318 -60.05 -29.35 -56.30
C ALA A 318 -59.85 -28.54 -55.00
N PHE A 319 -59.85 -29.19 -53.84
CA PHE A 319 -59.54 -28.62 -52.52
C PHE A 319 -58.17 -29.04 -51.97
N ALA A 320 -57.50 -30.00 -52.62
CA ALA A 320 -56.16 -30.47 -52.25
C ALA A 320 -55.06 -29.86 -53.15
N LEU A 321 -55.46 -29.08 -54.17
CA LEU A 321 -54.60 -28.17 -54.92
C LEU A 321 -54.86 -26.76 -54.37
N ALA A 322 -53.91 -26.23 -53.60
CA ALA A 322 -53.87 -24.81 -53.32
C ALA A 322 -53.49 -24.04 -54.59
N ASP A 323 -53.77 -22.74 -54.61
CA ASP A 323 -53.32 -21.82 -55.66
C ASP A 323 -51.83 -22.05 -55.98
N ASP A 324 -51.47 -21.95 -57.27
CA ASP A 324 -50.12 -22.20 -57.86
C ASP A 324 -49.60 -23.65 -57.90
N SER A 325 -50.46 -24.65 -57.76
CA SER A 325 -50.03 -26.06 -57.89
C SER A 325 -49.89 -26.57 -59.34
N ILE A 326 -50.33 -25.82 -60.35
CA ILE A 326 -50.23 -26.17 -61.78
C ILE A 326 -49.43 -25.09 -62.52
N HIS A 327 -48.21 -25.44 -62.93
CA HIS A 327 -47.31 -24.58 -63.71
C HIS A 327 -47.36 -24.92 -65.21
N SER A 328 -46.82 -24.03 -66.05
CA SER A 328 -46.89 -24.03 -67.52
C SER A 328 -46.30 -25.27 -68.21
N ASN A 329 -45.54 -26.09 -67.51
CA ASN A 329 -45.02 -27.37 -67.99
C ASN A 329 -46.00 -28.54 -67.81
N HIS A 330 -47.15 -28.34 -67.15
CA HIS A 330 -48.16 -29.37 -66.89
C HIS A 330 -49.30 -29.40 -67.92
N LEU A 331 -49.31 -28.51 -68.92
CA LEU A 331 -50.35 -28.41 -69.94
C LEU A 331 -49.73 -28.43 -71.35
N ALA A 332 -50.21 -29.32 -72.22
CA ALA A 332 -49.80 -29.36 -73.62
C ALA A 332 -50.62 -28.35 -74.46
N VAL A 333 -49.99 -27.77 -75.50
CA VAL A 333 -50.59 -26.76 -76.38
C VAL A 333 -51.93 -27.23 -76.97
N GLY A 334 -53.00 -26.46 -76.76
CA GLY A 334 -54.32 -26.66 -77.39
C GLY A 334 -55.34 -27.49 -76.60
N SER A 335 -55.09 -27.82 -75.33
CA SER A 335 -55.99 -28.68 -74.54
C SER A 335 -57.21 -27.96 -73.90
N VAL A 336 -57.48 -26.69 -74.21
CA VAL A 336 -58.60 -25.91 -73.62
C VAL A 336 -59.36 -25.12 -74.70
N HIS A 337 -60.68 -25.34 -74.81
CA HIS A 337 -61.61 -24.61 -75.69
C HIS A 337 -62.56 -23.71 -74.87
N SER A 338 -63.01 -22.61 -75.49
CA SER A 338 -63.62 -21.41 -74.88
C SER A 338 -64.97 -21.57 -74.17
N ASN A 339 -65.51 -22.78 -74.10
CA ASN A 339 -66.84 -23.07 -73.57
C ASN A 339 -66.83 -23.96 -72.30
N ALA A 340 -65.67 -24.44 -71.85
CA ALA A 340 -65.54 -25.19 -70.58
C ALA A 340 -65.19 -24.30 -69.38
N LEU A 341 -65.30 -22.98 -69.54
CA LEU A 341 -64.74 -21.99 -68.64
C LEU A 341 -65.86 -21.08 -68.14
N ALA A 342 -66.29 -21.31 -66.90
CA ALA A 342 -67.19 -20.42 -66.18
C ALA A 342 -66.49 -19.08 -65.87
N LEU A 343 -67.28 -18.03 -65.63
CA LEU A 343 -66.80 -16.71 -65.25
C LEU A 343 -65.76 -16.82 -64.10
N GLY A 344 -64.50 -16.44 -64.35
CA GLY A 344 -63.39 -16.58 -63.39
C GLY A 344 -62.51 -17.83 -63.53
N SER A 345 -62.66 -18.62 -64.60
CA SER A 345 -61.84 -19.83 -64.82
C SER A 345 -60.67 -19.67 -65.79
N VAL A 346 -60.51 -18.50 -66.44
CA VAL A 346 -59.27 -18.13 -67.15
C VAL A 346 -58.69 -16.89 -66.49
N THR A 347 -57.59 -17.07 -65.77
CA THR A 347 -56.67 -16.03 -65.33
C THR A 347 -55.50 -15.94 -66.31
N ALA A 348 -54.69 -14.88 -66.22
CA ALA A 348 -53.70 -14.47 -67.23
C ALA A 348 -52.64 -15.53 -67.64
N LEU A 349 -52.59 -16.67 -66.96
CA LEU A 349 -51.69 -17.78 -67.29
C LEU A 349 -52.19 -18.70 -68.43
N ALA A 350 -53.41 -18.53 -68.94
CA ALA A 350 -53.95 -19.43 -69.99
C ALA A 350 -53.65 -19.00 -71.44
N LEU A 351 -52.89 -17.92 -71.65
CA LEU A 351 -52.54 -17.41 -72.98
C LEU A 351 -51.05 -17.55 -73.20
N ALA A 352 -50.67 -18.44 -74.13
CA ALA A 352 -49.32 -18.46 -74.66
C ALA A 352 -49.05 -17.20 -75.51
N ASP A 353 -47.78 -16.82 -75.57
CA ASP A 353 -47.30 -15.62 -76.26
C ASP A 353 -47.73 -15.58 -77.75
N GLY A 354 -48.31 -14.46 -78.18
CA GLY A 354 -48.77 -14.23 -79.57
C GLY A 354 -50.21 -14.65 -79.94
N SER A 355 -51.08 -14.99 -78.97
CA SER A 355 -52.43 -15.53 -79.24
C SER A 355 -53.54 -14.51 -79.56
N VAL A 356 -53.24 -13.20 -79.58
CA VAL A 356 -54.20 -12.13 -79.94
C VAL A 356 -53.59 -11.15 -80.94
N HIS A 357 -54.20 -10.98 -82.12
CA HIS A 357 -53.75 -10.05 -83.17
C HIS A 357 -54.42 -8.67 -83.06
N SER A 358 -53.69 -7.63 -83.45
CA SER A 358 -53.97 -6.20 -83.21
C SER A 358 -55.25 -5.63 -83.85
N ASN A 359 -55.92 -6.37 -84.72
CA ASN A 359 -57.17 -5.98 -85.37
C ASN A 359 -58.44 -6.54 -84.67
N ALA A 360 -58.30 -7.29 -83.58
CA ALA A 360 -59.42 -7.89 -82.86
C ALA A 360 -59.98 -7.04 -81.68
N LEU A 361 -59.48 -5.82 -81.45
CA LEU A 361 -59.88 -4.97 -80.31
C LEU A 361 -60.35 -3.58 -80.77
N VAL A 362 -61.57 -3.19 -80.37
CA VAL A 362 -62.20 -1.88 -80.66
C VAL A 362 -61.91 -0.89 -79.53
N LEU A 363 -61.87 0.41 -79.85
CA LEU A 363 -61.59 1.49 -78.90
C LEU A 363 -62.48 1.40 -77.64
N GLY A 364 -61.87 1.18 -76.48
CA GLY A 364 -62.55 1.01 -75.18
C GLY A 364 -62.89 -0.43 -74.79
N SER A 365 -62.52 -1.45 -75.58
CA SER A 365 -62.76 -2.86 -75.24
C SER A 365 -61.80 -3.42 -74.18
N VAL A 366 -60.77 -2.65 -73.80
CA VAL A 366 -59.81 -2.99 -72.77
C VAL A 366 -59.88 -1.93 -71.68
N THR A 367 -60.54 -2.24 -70.57
CA THR A 367 -60.56 -1.41 -69.36
C THR A 367 -59.31 -1.71 -68.52
N ALA A 368 -59.00 -0.89 -67.50
CA ALA A 368 -57.83 -1.09 -66.63
C ALA A 368 -57.79 -2.46 -65.91
N PHE A 369 -58.87 -3.25 -66.00
CA PHE A 369 -59.01 -4.61 -65.48
C PHE A 369 -58.85 -5.71 -66.56
N ALA A 370 -58.76 -5.35 -67.84
CA ALA A 370 -58.70 -6.27 -68.97
C ALA A 370 -57.27 -6.51 -69.50
N LEU A 371 -56.28 -5.80 -68.95
CA LEU A 371 -54.86 -6.09 -69.10
C LEU A 371 -54.37 -6.55 -67.74
N ALA A 372 -53.95 -7.81 -67.66
CA ALA A 372 -53.24 -8.29 -66.49
C ALA A 372 -51.85 -7.67 -66.44
N ASP A 373 -51.29 -7.55 -65.24
CA ASP A 373 -49.90 -7.16 -65.02
C ASP A 373 -48.98 -7.98 -65.94
N ASP A 374 -47.97 -7.32 -66.51
CA ASP A 374 -47.00 -7.85 -67.49
C ASP A 374 -47.51 -8.26 -68.89
N SER A 375 -48.74 -7.92 -69.26
CA SER A 375 -49.21 -8.18 -70.64
C SER A 375 -48.52 -7.31 -71.73
N ILE A 376 -47.84 -6.23 -71.34
CA ILE A 376 -47.05 -5.37 -72.23
C ILE A 376 -45.57 -5.46 -71.82
N HIS A 377 -44.81 -6.29 -72.54
CA HIS A 377 -43.36 -6.42 -72.38
C HIS A 377 -42.61 -5.37 -73.23
N SER A 378 -41.33 -5.12 -72.94
CA SER A 378 -40.53 -4.06 -73.59
C SER A 378 -40.34 -4.22 -75.11
N ASN A 379 -40.54 -5.43 -75.64
CA ASN A 379 -40.57 -5.74 -77.07
C ASN A 379 -41.92 -5.42 -77.75
N HIS A 380 -42.98 -5.12 -76.98
CA HIS A 380 -44.31 -4.74 -77.47
C HIS A 380 -44.43 -3.22 -77.75
N LEU A 381 -43.41 -2.43 -77.38
CA LEU A 381 -43.36 -0.97 -77.56
C LEU A 381 -42.15 -0.61 -78.43
N ALA A 382 -42.38 0.12 -79.52
CA ALA A 382 -41.29 0.63 -80.35
C ALA A 382 -40.61 1.84 -79.67
N VAL A 383 -39.30 2.01 -79.86
CA VAL A 383 -38.57 3.14 -79.27
C VAL A 383 -39.20 4.47 -79.71
N GLY A 384 -39.71 5.25 -78.74
CA GLY A 384 -40.40 6.52 -78.96
C GLY A 384 -41.93 6.44 -79.09
N SER A 385 -42.54 5.25 -78.99
CA SER A 385 -44.00 5.10 -79.11
C SER A 385 -44.80 5.62 -77.91
N VAL A 386 -44.13 5.95 -76.79
CA VAL A 386 -44.73 6.58 -75.62
C VAL A 386 -44.06 7.95 -75.41
N HIS A 387 -44.78 9.02 -75.71
CA HIS A 387 -44.34 10.39 -75.47
C HIS A 387 -44.63 10.80 -74.01
N SER A 388 -43.83 11.70 -73.44
CA SER A 388 -43.91 12.10 -72.02
C SER A 388 -45.26 12.71 -71.61
N ASN A 389 -46.03 13.23 -72.58
CA ASN A 389 -47.40 13.73 -72.37
C ASN A 389 -48.49 12.64 -72.38
N ALA A 390 -48.14 11.41 -72.76
CA ALA A 390 -49.04 10.25 -72.76
C ALA A 390 -49.07 9.54 -71.40
N LEU A 391 -48.22 9.93 -70.44
CA LEU A 391 -48.15 9.39 -69.10
C LEU A 391 -48.73 10.39 -68.09
N ALA A 392 -49.85 10.04 -67.46
CA ALA A 392 -50.45 10.83 -66.39
C ALA A 392 -49.63 10.74 -65.10
N LEU A 393 -49.68 11.76 -64.25
CA LEU A 393 -48.97 11.79 -62.97
C LEU A 393 -49.38 10.58 -62.10
N GLY A 394 -48.41 9.71 -61.76
CA GLY A 394 -48.63 8.47 -61.00
C GLY A 394 -48.94 7.22 -61.84
N SER A 395 -48.96 7.31 -63.18
CA SER A 395 -49.19 6.16 -64.07
C SER A 395 -48.02 5.16 -64.11
N VAL A 396 -46.81 5.59 -63.75
CA VAL A 396 -45.66 4.71 -63.48
C VAL A 396 -45.47 4.67 -61.97
N THR A 397 -45.96 3.60 -61.34
CA THR A 397 -45.78 3.35 -59.91
C THR A 397 -44.49 2.58 -59.67
N ALA A 398 -43.98 2.55 -58.44
CA ALA A 398 -42.73 1.84 -58.10
C ALA A 398 -42.74 0.34 -58.44
N LEU A 399 -43.94 -0.27 -58.59
CA LEU A 399 -44.10 -1.67 -59.02
C LEU A 399 -43.93 -1.87 -60.54
N ALA A 400 -44.15 -0.82 -61.34
CA ALA A 400 -44.04 -0.88 -62.80
C ALA A 400 -42.58 -0.76 -63.30
N LEU A 401 -41.63 -0.60 -62.38
CA LEU A 401 -40.19 -0.51 -62.64
C LEU A 401 -39.52 -1.73 -62.02
N ALA A 402 -39.13 -2.70 -62.84
CA ALA A 402 -38.39 -3.88 -62.37
C ALA A 402 -37.05 -3.47 -61.72
N ASP A 403 -36.58 -4.26 -60.76
CA ASP A 403 -35.34 -3.98 -60.04
C ASP A 403 -34.15 -3.94 -61.02
N GLY A 404 -33.38 -2.85 -61.03
CA GLY A 404 -32.32 -2.58 -62.01
C GLY A 404 -32.76 -2.00 -63.37
N SER A 405 -34.05 -1.74 -63.60
CA SER A 405 -34.52 -1.13 -64.87
C SER A 405 -34.07 0.33 -65.04
N ILE A 406 -33.77 1.03 -63.95
CA ILE A 406 -33.20 2.37 -63.92
C ILE A 406 -31.72 2.28 -63.55
N HIS A 407 -30.85 2.38 -64.55
CA HIS A 407 -29.40 2.48 -64.35
C HIS A 407 -29.00 3.96 -64.16
N SER A 408 -27.78 4.23 -63.68
CA SER A 408 -27.32 5.60 -63.36
C SER A 408 -27.36 6.57 -64.55
N ASN A 409 -27.29 6.06 -65.79
CA ASN A 409 -27.45 6.83 -67.02
C ASN A 409 -28.91 7.12 -67.40
N HIS A 410 -29.89 6.48 -66.74
CA HIS A 410 -31.33 6.72 -66.93
C HIS A 410 -31.83 7.86 -66.04
N LEU A 411 -31.01 8.37 -65.12
CA LEU A 411 -31.32 9.48 -64.22
C LEU A 411 -30.44 10.68 -64.53
N ALA A 412 -31.04 11.85 -64.74
CA ALA A 412 -30.29 13.08 -64.90
C ALA A 412 -29.77 13.58 -63.53
N VAL A 413 -28.62 14.26 -63.50
CA VAL A 413 -28.08 14.83 -62.26
C VAL A 413 -29.11 15.76 -61.62
N GLY A 414 -29.55 15.42 -60.39
CA GLY A 414 -30.56 16.16 -59.63
C GLY A 414 -32.01 15.69 -59.79
N SER A 415 -32.29 14.64 -60.58
CA SER A 415 -33.67 14.17 -60.81
C SER A 415 -34.29 13.41 -59.63
N VAL A 416 -33.50 13.04 -58.61
CA VAL A 416 -33.99 12.47 -57.35
C VAL A 416 -33.67 13.46 -56.21
N HIS A 417 -34.71 14.10 -55.69
CA HIS A 417 -34.61 15.00 -54.54
C HIS A 417 -34.70 14.21 -53.23
N SER A 418 -34.09 14.73 -52.16
CA SER A 418 -33.99 14.04 -50.85
C SER A 418 -35.33 13.67 -50.21
N ASN A 419 -36.41 14.35 -50.58
CA ASN A 419 -37.78 14.07 -50.15
C ASN A 419 -38.48 12.93 -50.93
N ALA A 420 -37.90 12.46 -52.03
CA ALA A 420 -38.42 11.34 -52.81
C ALA A 420 -37.95 9.96 -52.29
N LEU A 421 -37.02 9.93 -51.34
CA LEU A 421 -36.51 8.71 -50.70
C LEU A 421 -37.18 8.53 -49.33
N ALA A 422 -37.96 7.46 -49.17
CA ALA A 422 -38.55 7.11 -47.88
C ALA A 422 -37.47 6.63 -46.89
N LEU A 423 -37.72 6.80 -45.58
CA LEU A 423 -36.83 6.31 -44.52
C LEU A 423 -36.56 4.80 -44.70
N ALA A 424 -35.28 4.41 -44.75
CA ALA A 424 -34.78 3.05 -45.02
C ALA A 424 -34.95 2.49 -46.46
N SER A 425 -35.33 3.32 -47.44
CA SER A 425 -35.41 2.89 -48.86
C SER A 425 -34.05 2.51 -49.47
N VAL A 426 -32.95 3.05 -48.94
CA VAL A 426 -31.58 2.64 -49.27
C VAL A 426 -31.03 1.83 -48.11
N THR A 427 -30.99 0.51 -48.27
CA THR A 427 -30.42 -0.43 -47.28
C THR A 427 -28.93 -0.66 -47.56
N ALA A 428 -28.18 -1.15 -46.58
CA ALA A 428 -26.74 -1.41 -46.73
C ALA A 428 -26.40 -2.37 -47.88
N PHE A 429 -27.34 -3.24 -48.28
CA PHE A 429 -27.18 -4.16 -49.42
C PHE A 429 -27.44 -3.52 -50.79
N ALA A 430 -28.12 -2.36 -50.82
CA ALA A 430 -28.36 -1.60 -52.05
C ALA A 430 -27.13 -0.76 -52.46
N LEU A 431 -26.13 -0.66 -51.58
CA LEU A 431 -24.85 0.00 -51.80
C LEU A 431 -23.79 -1.09 -51.98
N ALA A 432 -23.17 -1.16 -53.16
CA ALA A 432 -22.04 -2.07 -53.39
C ALA A 432 -20.83 -1.64 -52.52
N ASP A 433 -19.93 -2.56 -52.20
CA ASP A 433 -18.63 -2.23 -51.58
C ASP A 433 -17.92 -1.14 -52.41
N ASP A 434 -17.34 -0.16 -51.73
CA ASP A 434 -16.71 1.06 -52.28
C ASP A 434 -17.63 1.99 -53.10
N SER A 435 -18.95 1.80 -53.10
CA SER A 435 -19.86 2.71 -53.84
C SER A 435 -19.96 4.12 -53.24
N ILE A 436 -19.65 4.29 -51.95
CA ILE A 436 -19.62 5.58 -51.24
C ILE A 436 -18.18 5.96 -50.90
N HIS A 437 -17.60 6.85 -51.70
CA HIS A 437 -16.30 7.45 -51.47
C HIS A 437 -16.43 8.77 -50.67
N SER A 438 -15.32 9.29 -50.15
CA SER A 438 -15.33 10.52 -49.32
C SER A 438 -15.89 11.76 -50.01
N ASN A 439 -15.88 11.80 -51.35
CA ASN A 439 -16.49 12.84 -52.17
C ASN A 439 -18.01 12.65 -52.39
N HIS A 440 -18.56 11.49 -52.04
CA HIS A 440 -20.01 11.20 -52.09
C HIS A 440 -20.73 11.66 -50.80
N LEU A 441 -19.98 12.06 -49.76
CA LEU A 441 -20.51 12.54 -48.48
C LEU A 441 -20.14 14.03 -48.30
N ALA A 442 -21.15 14.88 -48.11
CA ALA A 442 -20.93 16.28 -47.77
C ALA A 442 -20.61 16.42 -46.27
N VAL A 443 -19.87 17.46 -45.89
CA VAL A 443 -19.59 17.74 -44.47
C VAL A 443 -20.91 17.88 -43.70
N GLY A 444 -21.13 17.03 -42.69
CA GLY A 444 -22.33 16.99 -41.87
C GLY A 444 -23.47 16.09 -42.39
N SER A 445 -23.30 15.38 -43.52
CA SER A 445 -24.36 14.52 -44.07
C SER A 445 -24.62 13.24 -43.25
N VAL A 446 -23.73 12.88 -42.33
CA VAL A 446 -23.92 11.79 -41.37
C VAL A 446 -24.01 12.39 -39.96
N HIS A 447 -25.21 12.38 -39.39
CA HIS A 447 -25.45 12.86 -38.03
C HIS A 447 -25.16 11.75 -37.00
N SER A 448 -24.85 12.12 -35.75
CA SER A 448 -24.46 11.20 -34.67
C SER A 448 -25.52 10.14 -34.33
N ASN A 449 -26.79 10.39 -34.65
CA ASN A 449 -27.91 9.47 -34.47
C ASN A 449 -28.09 8.47 -35.65
N ALA A 450 -27.37 8.67 -36.75
CA ALA A 450 -27.39 7.77 -37.90
C ALA A 450 -26.44 6.56 -37.74
N LEU A 451 -25.61 6.54 -36.70
CA LEU A 451 -24.66 5.47 -36.38
C LEU A 451 -25.18 4.67 -35.18
N ALA A 452 -25.58 3.42 -35.40
CA ALA A 452 -25.97 2.50 -34.32
C ALA A 452 -24.75 2.04 -33.52
N LEU A 453 -24.93 1.67 -32.24
CA LEU A 453 -23.86 1.11 -31.40
C LEU A 453 -23.23 -0.12 -32.08
N GLY A 454 -21.93 -0.08 -32.36
CA GLY A 454 -21.19 -1.15 -33.05
C GLY A 454 -21.16 -1.07 -34.58
N SER A 455 -21.79 -0.07 -35.20
CA SER A 455 -21.76 0.13 -36.66
C SER A 455 -20.37 0.52 -37.21
N VAL A 456 -19.49 1.07 -36.36
CA VAL A 456 -18.08 1.28 -36.66
C VAL A 456 -17.27 0.32 -35.78
N THR A 457 -16.70 -0.72 -36.37
CA THR A 457 -15.87 -1.71 -35.67
C THR A 457 -14.39 -1.33 -35.76
N ALA A 458 -13.55 -1.87 -34.87
CA ALA A 458 -12.10 -1.64 -34.91
C ALA A 458 -11.44 -2.10 -36.23
N LEU A 459 -12.07 -3.02 -36.96
CA LEU A 459 -11.61 -3.46 -38.29
C LEU A 459 -11.98 -2.47 -39.42
N ALA A 460 -13.01 -1.65 -39.20
CA ALA A 460 -13.44 -0.61 -40.13
C ALA A 460 -12.60 0.68 -40.01
N LEU A 461 -11.75 0.77 -38.98
CA LEU A 461 -10.83 1.88 -38.71
C LEU A 461 -9.40 1.40 -38.97
N ALA A 462 -8.87 1.68 -40.15
CA ALA A 462 -7.46 1.38 -40.45
C ALA A 462 -6.53 2.19 -39.53
N ASP A 463 -5.32 1.68 -39.28
CA ASP A 463 -4.34 2.34 -38.41
C ASP A 463 -4.03 3.76 -38.93
N GLY A 464 -4.08 4.76 -38.04
CA GLY A 464 -3.91 6.18 -38.38
C GLY A 464 -5.13 6.90 -38.97
N THR A 465 -6.31 6.28 -39.05
CA THR A 465 -7.53 6.95 -39.56
C THR A 465 -8.15 7.95 -38.58
N ILE A 466 -7.91 7.83 -37.26
CA ILE A 466 -8.36 8.78 -36.23
C ILE A 466 -7.17 9.62 -35.78
N HIS A 467 -7.10 10.86 -36.28
CA HIS A 467 -6.14 11.88 -35.87
C HIS A 467 -6.76 12.79 -34.77
N SER A 468 -5.94 13.60 -34.11
CA SER A 468 -6.39 14.47 -33.01
C SER A 468 -7.47 15.48 -33.40
N ASN A 469 -7.60 15.80 -34.69
CA ASN A 469 -8.65 16.65 -35.25
C ASN A 469 -9.96 15.89 -35.57
N HIS A 470 -9.96 14.55 -35.51
CA HIS A 470 -11.13 13.70 -35.72
C HIS A 470 -11.92 13.47 -34.42
N LEU A 471 -11.38 13.88 -33.27
CA LEU A 471 -12.02 13.80 -31.95
C LEU A 471 -12.30 15.20 -31.43
N ALA A 472 -13.58 15.53 -31.19
CA ALA A 472 -13.96 16.79 -30.54
C ALA A 472 -13.57 16.77 -29.05
N ALA A 473 -13.32 17.93 -28.46
CA ALA A 473 -13.05 18.04 -27.02
C ALA A 473 -14.22 17.46 -26.21
N GLY A 474 -13.95 16.51 -25.30
CA GLY A 474 -14.96 15.82 -24.50
C GLY A 474 -15.66 14.64 -25.18
N SER A 475 -15.29 14.28 -26.41
CA SER A 475 -15.85 13.11 -27.12
C SER A 475 -15.46 11.75 -26.51
N VAL A 476 -14.39 11.72 -25.72
CA VAL A 476 -13.99 10.58 -24.89
C VAL A 476 -14.03 11.04 -23.43
N ASP A 477 -15.08 10.65 -22.71
CA ASP A 477 -15.23 10.92 -21.28
C ASP A 477 -14.62 9.79 -20.42
N SER A 478 -14.30 10.09 -19.17
CA SER A 478 -13.85 9.14 -18.15
C SER A 478 -14.69 7.85 -18.03
N GLY A 479 -16.00 7.91 -18.28
CA GLY A 479 -16.90 6.76 -18.28
C GLY A 479 -16.80 5.88 -19.54
N ALA A 480 -16.27 6.42 -20.63
CA ALA A 480 -15.99 5.69 -21.87
C ALA A 480 -14.64 4.95 -21.84
N LEU A 481 -13.79 5.23 -20.85
CA LEU A 481 -12.49 4.59 -20.63
C LEU A 481 -12.57 3.67 -19.41
N VAL A 482 -12.72 2.37 -19.63
CA VAL A 482 -12.72 1.37 -18.56
C VAL A 482 -11.29 1.12 -18.07
N ILE A 483 -11.11 0.75 -16.81
CA ILE A 483 -9.81 0.37 -16.25
C ILE A 483 -9.24 -0.80 -17.08
N GLY A 484 -8.03 -0.61 -17.64
CA GLY A 484 -7.37 -1.59 -18.52
C GLY A 484 -7.63 -1.39 -20.03
N SER A 485 -8.45 -0.41 -20.44
CA SER A 485 -8.67 -0.13 -21.87
C SER A 485 -7.44 0.47 -22.57
N ILE A 486 -6.53 1.10 -21.82
CA ILE A 486 -5.30 1.72 -22.34
C ILE A 486 -4.10 1.04 -21.68
N HIS A 487 -3.33 0.28 -22.47
CA HIS A 487 -2.09 -0.38 -22.08
C HIS A 487 -0.87 0.38 -22.64
N SER A 488 0.34 0.05 -22.17
CA SER A 488 1.57 0.74 -22.59
C SER A 488 1.86 0.64 -24.10
N ASN A 489 1.29 -0.35 -24.79
CA ASN A 489 1.32 -0.51 -26.24
C ASN A 489 0.19 0.26 -26.97
N HIS A 490 -0.83 0.74 -26.27
CA HIS A 490 -1.90 1.58 -26.83
C HIS A 490 -1.49 3.07 -26.90
N LEU A 491 -0.34 3.42 -26.33
CA LEU A 491 0.22 4.76 -26.34
C LEU A 491 1.60 4.72 -27.00
N ALA A 492 1.75 5.40 -28.14
CA ALA A 492 3.08 5.63 -28.72
C ALA A 492 3.96 6.43 -27.75
N ALA A 493 5.29 6.29 -27.87
CA ALA A 493 6.21 7.16 -27.14
C ALA A 493 5.85 8.64 -27.38
N SER A 494 5.66 9.41 -26.30
CA SER A 494 5.21 10.81 -26.33
C SER A 494 3.75 11.06 -26.78
N ALA A 495 2.90 10.02 -26.88
CA ALA A 495 1.46 10.21 -27.15
C ALA A 495 0.77 11.05 -26.06
N VAL A 496 1.24 10.90 -24.82
CA VAL A 496 0.90 11.74 -23.67
C VAL A 496 2.13 12.61 -23.35
N SER A 497 2.13 13.84 -23.86
CA SER A 497 3.12 14.86 -23.49
C SER A 497 2.70 15.55 -22.18
N PRO A 498 3.63 16.12 -21.39
CA PRO A 498 3.30 16.86 -20.17
C PRO A 498 2.25 17.95 -20.39
N ASP A 499 2.20 18.54 -21.59
CA ASP A 499 1.23 19.57 -21.97
C ASP A 499 -0.21 19.02 -22.16
N LYS A 500 -0.35 17.72 -22.41
CA LYS A 500 -1.65 17.02 -22.62
C LYS A 500 -2.21 16.41 -21.35
N LEU A 501 -1.41 16.32 -20.29
CA LEU A 501 -1.87 16.05 -18.94
C LEU A 501 -2.13 17.42 -18.32
N THR A 502 -3.40 17.82 -18.20
CA THR A 502 -3.74 19.08 -17.52
C THR A 502 -3.14 19.04 -16.12
N ALA A 503 -2.04 19.76 -15.93
CA ALA A 503 -1.45 19.93 -14.62
C ALA A 503 -2.51 20.57 -13.73
N SER A 504 -2.86 19.90 -12.63
CA SER A 504 -3.72 20.46 -11.61
C SER A 504 -2.89 21.48 -10.84
N TRP A 505 -2.92 22.75 -11.23
CA TRP A 505 -2.21 23.79 -10.48
C TRP A 505 -2.94 24.04 -9.15
N SER A 506 -2.30 23.73 -8.02
CA SER A 506 -2.77 24.22 -6.72
C SER A 506 -2.18 25.61 -6.49
N SER A 507 -3.02 26.57 -6.14
CA SER A 507 -2.61 27.91 -5.71
C SER A 507 -2.69 27.98 -4.20
N GLN A 508 -1.55 27.82 -3.51
CA GLN A 508 -1.49 28.00 -2.06
C GLN A 508 -0.97 29.40 -1.74
N LEU A 509 -1.79 30.21 -1.07
CA LEU A 509 -1.33 31.45 -0.45
C LEU A 509 -0.23 31.08 0.55
N SER A 510 1.00 31.51 0.27
CA SER A 510 2.16 31.16 1.08
C SER A 510 2.35 32.14 2.23
N THR A 511 2.19 33.44 1.97
CA THR A 511 2.35 34.49 2.98
C THR A 511 1.61 35.76 2.55
N SER A 512 0.97 36.45 3.50
CA SER A 512 0.52 37.84 3.36
C SER A 512 1.44 38.75 4.17
N ILE A 513 1.82 39.89 3.60
CA ILE A 513 2.78 40.82 4.17
C ILE A 513 2.13 42.20 4.20
N SER A 514 1.92 42.73 5.39
CA SER A 514 1.45 44.10 5.63
C SER A 514 2.57 45.12 5.45
N ASN A 515 2.22 46.39 5.24
CA ASN A 515 3.18 47.48 5.29
C ASN A 515 4.00 47.45 6.61
N PRO A 516 5.35 47.49 6.55
CA PRO A 516 6.18 47.64 7.74
C PRO A 516 6.02 48.99 8.47
N SER A 517 5.56 50.03 7.77
CA SER A 517 5.19 51.31 8.36
C SER A 517 3.77 51.25 8.95
N ILE A 518 3.48 52.15 9.91
CA ILE A 518 2.22 52.19 10.67
C ILE A 518 1.27 53.31 10.21
N GLY A 519 1.48 53.86 9.02
CA GLY A 519 0.65 54.94 8.47
C GLY A 519 -0.60 54.43 7.75
N SER A 520 -1.65 55.25 7.73
CA SER A 520 -2.81 55.04 6.86
C SER A 520 -2.52 55.60 5.46
N LEU A 521 -3.16 55.03 4.43
CA LEU A 521 -3.08 55.51 3.04
C LEU A 521 -1.65 55.48 2.47
N GLU A 522 -0.81 54.52 2.88
CA GLU A 522 0.59 54.45 2.44
C GLU A 522 0.76 53.69 1.11
N HIS A 523 -0.28 52.97 0.67
CA HIS A 523 -0.36 52.26 -0.60
C HIS A 523 0.76 51.21 -0.80
N PHE A 524 1.16 50.51 0.26
CA PHE A 524 2.14 49.44 0.18
C PHE A 524 1.66 48.32 -0.74
N GLY A 525 2.46 47.96 -1.74
CA GLY A 525 2.05 47.02 -2.79
C GLY A 525 1.54 47.67 -4.06
N ALA A 526 1.59 49.01 -4.18
CA ALA A 526 1.27 49.72 -5.42
C ALA A 526 2.20 49.35 -6.59
N ALA A 527 3.45 48.98 -6.29
CA ALA A 527 4.39 48.43 -7.25
C ALA A 527 5.17 47.28 -6.62
N VAL A 528 5.42 46.22 -7.38
CA VAL A 528 6.09 45.01 -6.88
C VAL A 528 7.09 44.45 -7.89
N ALA A 529 8.20 43.89 -7.41
CA ALA A 529 9.17 43.16 -8.23
C ALA A 529 9.82 42.01 -7.44
N GLY A 530 10.09 40.88 -8.10
CA GLY A 530 10.92 39.82 -7.53
C GLY A 530 12.40 40.12 -7.70
N VAL A 531 13.17 40.06 -6.61
CA VAL A 531 14.64 40.22 -6.63
C VAL A 531 15.27 38.86 -6.40
N GLY A 532 15.70 38.19 -7.47
CA GLY A 532 16.18 36.81 -7.40
C GLY A 532 15.03 35.82 -7.12
N THR A 533 15.28 34.84 -6.25
CA THR A 533 14.33 33.75 -5.96
C THR A 533 13.67 33.85 -4.59
N ASP A 534 14.17 34.73 -3.71
CA ASP A 534 13.86 34.76 -2.28
C ASP A 534 13.60 36.16 -1.70
N LYS A 535 13.72 37.21 -2.51
CA LYS A 535 13.47 38.60 -2.08
C LYS A 535 12.39 39.26 -2.92
N LEU A 536 11.68 40.17 -2.25
CA LEU A 536 10.57 40.94 -2.76
C LEU A 536 10.93 42.41 -2.65
N LEU A 537 10.74 43.17 -3.71
CA LEU A 537 10.81 44.63 -3.69
C LEU A 537 9.39 45.17 -3.79
N VAL A 538 8.98 45.95 -2.81
CA VAL A 538 7.62 46.48 -2.71
C VAL A 538 7.67 47.98 -2.53
N GLY A 539 6.97 48.71 -3.38
CA GLY A 539 6.80 50.15 -3.32
C GLY A 539 5.59 50.57 -2.49
N ALA A 540 5.73 51.67 -1.77
CA ALA A 540 4.70 52.34 -0.98
C ALA A 540 4.80 53.85 -1.25
N PRO A 541 4.22 54.35 -2.36
CA PRO A 541 4.46 55.71 -2.86
C PRO A 541 3.94 56.81 -1.93
N GLN A 542 3.07 56.49 -0.98
CA GLN A 542 2.52 57.47 -0.03
C GLN A 542 3.03 57.24 1.40
N ASP A 543 4.00 56.34 1.55
CA ASP A 543 4.64 56.06 2.84
C ASP A 543 5.33 57.30 3.41
N SER A 544 5.14 57.51 4.71
CA SER A 544 5.63 58.71 5.41
C SER A 544 6.96 58.52 6.16
N THR A 545 7.61 57.35 6.04
CA THR A 545 8.88 57.02 6.72
C THR A 545 10.02 57.98 6.35
N GLY A 546 10.04 58.47 5.10
CA GLY A 546 11.03 59.42 4.59
C GLY A 546 10.65 60.90 4.74
N GLY A 547 9.48 61.19 5.34
CA GLY A 547 8.81 62.49 5.34
C GLY A 547 7.37 62.36 4.81
N ASP A 548 6.49 63.30 5.15
CA ASP A 548 5.05 63.24 4.85
C ASP A 548 4.78 62.92 3.37
N ASN A 549 4.22 61.74 3.08
CA ASN A 549 3.87 61.27 1.74
C ASN A 549 4.99 61.41 0.69
N VAL A 550 6.26 61.26 1.12
CA VAL A 550 7.42 61.22 0.21
C VAL A 550 7.44 59.90 -0.57
N GLY A 551 7.00 58.82 0.08
CA GLY A 551 7.07 57.45 -0.43
C GLY A 551 8.34 56.70 0.02
N ALA A 552 8.23 55.37 0.03
CA ALA A 552 9.29 54.45 0.38
C ALA A 552 9.24 53.19 -0.50
N ALA A 553 10.34 52.44 -0.53
CA ALA A 553 10.33 51.08 -1.05
C ALA A 553 11.04 50.14 -0.08
N TYR A 554 10.60 48.90 -0.02
CA TYR A 554 11.04 47.90 0.94
C TYR A 554 11.56 46.68 0.21
N LEU A 555 12.79 46.25 0.53
CA LEU A 555 13.30 44.93 0.18
C LEU A 555 12.97 43.99 1.34
N LEU A 556 12.19 42.95 1.06
CA LEU A 556 11.78 41.95 2.05
C LEU A 556 12.22 40.56 1.62
N THR A 557 12.30 39.63 2.57
CA THR A 557 12.33 38.20 2.28
C THR A 557 10.94 37.71 1.86
N THR A 558 10.85 36.53 1.24
CA THR A 558 9.56 35.85 0.98
C THR A 558 8.75 35.58 2.25
N ALA A 559 9.37 35.61 3.43
CA ALA A 559 8.69 35.48 4.73
C ALA A 559 8.21 36.82 5.30
N GLY A 560 8.39 37.95 4.59
CA GLY A 560 7.98 39.28 5.03
C GLY A 560 8.97 40.00 5.96
N THR A 561 10.20 39.48 6.13
CA THR A 561 11.21 40.18 6.92
C THR A 561 11.82 41.32 6.11
N VAL A 562 11.76 42.56 6.60
CA VAL A 562 12.41 43.71 5.96
C VAL A 562 13.92 43.55 6.04
N LEU A 563 14.58 43.51 4.87
CA LEU A 563 16.03 43.50 4.73
C LEU A 563 16.58 44.91 4.60
N THR A 564 15.88 45.78 3.85
CA THR A 564 16.33 47.15 3.59
C THR A 564 15.12 48.02 3.28
N THR A 565 15.09 49.22 3.87
CA THR A 565 14.15 50.29 3.50
C THR A 565 14.90 51.33 2.68
N PHE A 566 14.38 51.63 1.49
CA PHE A 566 14.91 52.66 0.61
C PHE A 566 14.06 53.91 0.77
N LEU A 567 14.74 55.02 1.04
CA LEU A 567 14.14 56.35 1.14
C LEU A 567 14.73 57.23 0.06
N LYS A 568 13.92 58.14 -0.46
CA LYS A 568 14.36 59.10 -1.46
C LYS A 568 15.39 60.08 -0.89
N PRO A 569 16.57 60.24 -1.52
CA PRO A 569 17.50 61.30 -1.15
C PRO A 569 16.87 62.68 -1.39
N GLY A 570 16.73 63.48 -0.33
CA GLY A 570 16.15 64.83 -0.42
C GLY A 570 14.64 64.87 -0.69
N GLY A 571 13.90 63.83 -0.30
CA GLY A 571 12.47 63.71 -0.56
C GLY A 571 11.62 64.90 -0.11
N GLN A 572 10.62 65.23 -0.92
CA GLN A 572 9.57 66.21 -0.70
C GLN A 572 8.20 65.51 -0.72
N ILE A 573 7.20 66.20 -0.15
CA ILE A 573 5.82 65.72 -0.10
C ILE A 573 5.33 65.48 -1.54
N GLN A 574 4.69 64.33 -1.80
CA GLN A 574 4.18 63.91 -3.11
C GLN A 574 5.23 63.52 -4.16
N ASP A 575 6.51 63.37 -3.80
CA ASP A 575 7.51 62.82 -4.74
C ASP A 575 7.17 61.38 -5.21
N ARG A 576 6.33 60.68 -4.43
CA ARG A 576 5.79 59.35 -4.74
C ARG A 576 6.87 58.29 -4.95
N PHE A 577 7.96 58.35 -4.19
CA PHE A 577 9.04 57.38 -4.28
C PHE A 577 8.54 55.95 -3.99
N GLY A 578 8.82 55.01 -4.90
CA GLY A 578 8.24 53.67 -4.82
C GLY A 578 6.99 53.46 -5.68
N SER A 579 6.58 54.45 -6.48
CA SER A 579 5.45 54.32 -7.42
C SER A 579 5.68 53.30 -8.53
N ALA A 580 6.95 53.04 -8.88
CA ALA A 580 7.35 51.98 -9.79
C ALA A 580 8.65 51.34 -9.30
N VAL A 581 8.78 50.02 -9.46
CA VAL A 581 9.97 49.29 -8.99
C VAL A 581 10.39 48.21 -9.99
N ALA A 582 11.69 47.98 -10.12
CA ALA A 582 12.25 46.90 -10.92
C ALA A 582 13.53 46.33 -10.30
N ALA A 583 13.73 45.01 -10.44
CA ALA A 583 14.96 44.34 -10.06
C ALA A 583 15.99 44.44 -11.21
N VAL A 584 17.17 45.00 -10.94
CA VAL A 584 18.26 45.12 -11.92
C VAL A 584 19.35 44.11 -11.55
N GLY A 585 19.13 42.86 -11.95
CA GLY A 585 19.94 41.74 -11.46
C GLY A 585 19.63 41.37 -10.00
N PRO A 586 20.46 40.53 -9.37
CA PRO A 586 20.21 40.03 -8.01
C PRO A 586 20.61 41.00 -6.88
N ASP A 587 21.36 42.07 -7.21
CA ASP A 587 22.06 42.93 -6.25
C ASP A 587 21.69 44.41 -6.36
N LYS A 588 20.83 44.80 -7.32
CA LYS A 588 20.38 46.18 -7.48
C LYS A 588 18.88 46.27 -7.72
N VAL A 589 18.33 47.41 -7.32
CA VAL A 589 16.91 47.74 -7.45
C VAL A 589 16.76 49.14 -7.99
N LEU A 590 15.84 49.31 -8.92
CA LEU A 590 15.48 50.58 -9.52
C LEU A 590 14.12 51.00 -8.99
N ILE A 591 14.02 52.24 -8.53
CA ILE A 591 12.82 52.78 -7.89
C ILE A 591 12.48 54.13 -8.52
N GLY A 592 11.26 54.27 -9.01
CA GLY A 592 10.72 55.52 -9.56
C GLY A 592 10.16 56.45 -8.49
N ALA A 593 10.19 57.75 -8.79
CA ALA A 593 9.55 58.83 -8.06
C ALA A 593 8.99 59.81 -9.10
N ASP A 594 7.80 59.51 -9.61
CA ASP A 594 7.20 60.23 -10.74
C ASP A 594 6.76 61.66 -10.39
N GLY A 595 6.54 61.95 -9.10
CA GLY A 595 6.23 63.29 -8.62
C GLY A 595 7.45 64.11 -8.20
N ASP A 596 8.67 63.63 -8.44
CA ASP A 596 9.87 64.37 -8.07
C ASP A 596 10.01 65.69 -8.84
N ASP A 597 10.27 66.77 -8.11
CA ASP A 597 10.36 68.13 -8.66
C ASP A 597 11.76 68.51 -9.18
N THR A 598 12.67 67.55 -9.41
CA THR A 598 14.04 67.87 -9.84
C THR A 598 14.04 68.44 -11.26
N GLY A 599 14.29 69.75 -11.36
CA GLY A 599 14.41 70.49 -12.61
C GLY A 599 13.13 71.19 -13.06
N ALA A 600 11.97 70.56 -12.85
CA ALA A 600 10.64 71.14 -13.04
C ALA A 600 9.60 70.42 -12.16
N ALA A 601 8.42 71.03 -11.96
CA ALA A 601 7.37 70.47 -11.11
C ALA A 601 6.83 69.14 -11.67
N ASP A 602 6.77 68.09 -10.86
CA ASP A 602 6.38 66.73 -11.29
C ASP A 602 7.14 66.23 -12.53
N ALA A 603 8.40 66.65 -12.70
CA ALA A 603 9.24 66.18 -13.81
C ALA A 603 9.59 64.69 -13.66
N GLY A 604 9.73 64.24 -12.42
CA GLY A 604 9.99 62.87 -12.04
C GLY A 604 11.48 62.48 -12.07
N ALA A 605 11.82 61.43 -11.32
CA ALA A 605 13.15 60.86 -11.23
C ALA A 605 13.10 59.34 -11.00
N ALA A 606 14.22 58.65 -11.25
CA ALA A 606 14.40 57.26 -10.87
C ALA A 606 15.76 57.04 -10.19
N PHE A 607 15.83 56.10 -9.26
CA PHE A 607 16.99 55.89 -8.40
C PHE A 607 17.40 54.42 -8.42
N LEU A 608 18.67 54.15 -8.69
CA LEU A 608 19.24 52.83 -8.61
C LEU A 608 19.96 52.67 -7.28
N PHE A 609 19.53 51.70 -6.50
CA PHE A 609 20.19 51.30 -5.26
C PHE A 609 20.78 49.91 -5.41
N SER A 610 21.84 49.63 -4.65
CA SER A 610 22.21 48.25 -4.34
C SER A 610 21.27 47.69 -3.28
N THR A 611 21.09 46.38 -3.23
CA THR A 611 20.19 45.70 -2.27
C THR A 611 20.60 45.87 -0.81
N ASN A 612 21.75 46.49 -0.52
CA ASN A 612 22.19 46.82 0.83
C ASN A 612 21.82 48.26 1.27
N GLY A 613 21.16 49.04 0.39
CA GLY A 613 20.74 50.41 0.68
C GLY A 613 21.63 51.51 0.09
N ALA A 614 22.79 51.19 -0.51
CA ALA A 614 23.64 52.23 -1.09
C ALA A 614 23.10 52.73 -2.44
N LEU A 615 22.90 54.04 -2.57
CA LEU A 615 22.56 54.70 -3.84
C LEU A 615 23.71 54.58 -4.83
N ILE A 616 23.43 54.07 -6.03
CA ILE A 616 24.38 53.88 -7.12
C ILE A 616 24.28 55.03 -8.13
N ALA A 617 23.06 55.37 -8.55
CA ALA A 617 22.80 56.38 -9.56
C ALA A 617 21.42 57.01 -9.40
N THR A 618 21.29 58.26 -9.83
CA THR A 618 20.01 58.96 -10.01
C THR A 618 19.86 59.30 -11.49
N PHE A 619 18.68 59.02 -12.02
CA PHE A 619 18.29 59.30 -13.40
C PHE A 619 17.22 60.38 -13.40
N THR A 620 17.37 61.34 -14.29
CA THR A 620 16.45 62.47 -14.47
C THR A 620 16.14 62.62 -15.96
N ASN A 621 15.01 63.26 -16.28
CA ASN A 621 14.77 63.68 -17.65
C ASN A 621 15.90 64.63 -18.10
N PRO A 622 16.57 64.41 -19.25
CA PRO A 622 17.58 65.34 -19.78
C PRO A 622 17.02 66.73 -20.10
N THR A 623 15.72 66.81 -20.36
CA THR A 623 14.98 68.04 -20.67
C THR A 623 13.72 68.12 -19.81
N PRO A 624 13.87 68.29 -18.48
CA PRO A 624 12.74 68.20 -17.56
C PRO A 624 11.77 69.37 -17.81
N ALA A 625 10.51 69.02 -18.03
CA ALA A 625 9.38 69.92 -18.08
C ALA A 625 8.34 69.50 -17.03
N ALA A 626 7.38 70.41 -16.80
CA ALA A 626 6.37 70.16 -15.79
C ALA A 626 5.45 69.00 -16.20
N ALA A 627 5.17 68.09 -15.26
CA ALA A 627 4.31 66.93 -15.48
C ALA A 627 4.83 65.96 -16.57
N ASP A 628 6.15 65.80 -16.69
CA ASP A 628 6.74 64.76 -17.54
C ASP A 628 6.56 63.35 -16.94
N PHE A 629 6.47 63.27 -15.60
CA PHE A 629 6.32 62.03 -14.83
C PHE A 629 7.39 60.98 -15.15
N PHE A 630 8.65 61.40 -15.29
CA PHE A 630 9.78 60.50 -15.49
C PHE A 630 9.91 59.53 -14.31
N GLY A 631 10.04 58.24 -14.56
CA GLY A 631 10.06 57.24 -13.49
C GLY A 631 8.69 56.66 -13.14
N PHE A 632 7.62 57.08 -13.83
CA PHE A 632 6.28 56.49 -13.67
C PHE A 632 6.25 54.99 -13.99
N SER A 633 7.04 54.56 -14.97
CA SER A 633 7.24 53.15 -15.28
C SER A 633 8.74 52.86 -15.42
N VAL A 634 9.17 51.71 -14.91
CA VAL A 634 10.59 51.32 -14.91
C VAL A 634 10.75 49.84 -15.24
N ALA A 635 11.80 49.50 -15.98
CA ALA A 635 12.16 48.13 -16.29
C ALA A 635 13.67 47.94 -16.35
N ALA A 636 14.16 46.76 -15.97
CA ALA A 636 15.54 46.36 -16.19
C ALA A 636 15.69 45.76 -17.59
N VAL A 637 16.69 46.21 -18.35
CA VAL A 637 17.04 45.63 -19.66
C VAL A 637 18.38 44.92 -19.50
N GLY A 638 18.34 43.62 -19.23
CA GLY A 638 19.51 42.88 -18.78
C GLY A 638 19.93 43.25 -17.35
N VAL A 639 21.24 43.21 -17.07
CA VAL A 639 21.80 43.48 -15.73
C VAL A 639 22.49 44.85 -15.62
N ASP A 640 22.63 45.54 -16.75
CA ASP A 640 23.48 46.72 -16.89
C ASP A 640 22.75 47.94 -17.47
N LYS A 641 21.49 47.80 -17.89
CA LYS A 641 20.68 48.90 -18.41
C LYS A 641 19.32 48.98 -17.72
N VAL A 642 18.77 50.18 -17.72
CA VAL A 642 17.47 50.50 -17.15
C VAL A 642 16.67 51.33 -18.14
N LEU A 643 15.41 51.00 -18.30
CA LEU A 643 14.44 51.70 -19.14
C LEU A 643 13.45 52.42 -18.24
N ILE A 644 13.22 53.70 -18.51
CA ILE A 644 12.41 54.58 -17.68
C ILE A 644 11.42 55.32 -18.57
N GLY A 645 10.13 55.20 -18.28
CA GLY A 645 9.07 55.91 -18.99
C GLY A 645 8.81 57.31 -18.41
N ALA A 646 8.43 58.23 -19.29
CA ALA A 646 8.00 59.59 -19.00
C ALA A 646 6.79 59.91 -19.90
N HIS A 647 5.62 59.45 -19.48
CA HIS A 647 4.43 59.44 -20.34
C HIS A 647 3.85 60.84 -20.59
N GLY A 648 4.17 61.80 -19.73
CA GLY A 648 3.80 63.21 -19.89
C GLY A 648 4.89 64.04 -20.56
N ASP A 649 5.96 63.43 -21.08
CA ASP A 649 7.04 64.18 -21.70
C ASP A 649 6.61 64.78 -23.04
N HIS A 650 6.84 66.10 -23.17
CA HIS A 650 6.52 66.87 -24.37
C HIS A 650 7.78 67.49 -25.03
N SER A 651 8.97 67.04 -24.66
CA SER A 651 10.23 67.55 -25.20
C SER A 651 10.44 67.08 -26.66
N GLY A 652 10.47 68.05 -27.59
CA GLY A 652 10.62 67.81 -29.02
C GLY A 652 9.36 68.10 -29.84
N ALA A 653 9.35 67.75 -31.14
CA ALA A 653 8.23 68.03 -32.05
C ALA A 653 6.99 67.14 -31.83
N ASN A 654 7.00 66.30 -30.80
CA ASN A 654 6.12 65.14 -30.64
C ASN A 654 5.48 65.17 -29.23
N VAL A 655 4.17 65.44 -29.14
CA VAL A 655 3.43 65.77 -27.91
C VAL A 655 2.91 64.50 -27.20
N GLY A 656 3.61 63.38 -27.32
CA GLY A 656 3.03 62.05 -27.08
C GLY A 656 3.63 61.23 -25.93
N GLY A 657 4.61 61.74 -25.18
CA GLY A 657 5.38 60.97 -24.19
C GLY A 657 6.68 60.35 -24.73
N ALA A 658 7.57 59.92 -23.82
CA ALA A 658 8.88 59.37 -24.14
C ALA A 658 9.30 58.22 -23.19
N ALA A 659 10.31 57.45 -23.60
CA ALA A 659 11.02 56.52 -22.71
C ALA A 659 12.53 56.61 -22.92
N TYR A 660 13.29 56.37 -21.85
CA TYR A 660 14.71 56.63 -21.80
C TYR A 660 15.47 55.38 -21.34
N LEU A 661 16.45 54.96 -22.12
CA LEU A 661 17.35 53.87 -21.78
C LEU A 661 18.66 54.43 -21.24
N TYR A 662 18.99 54.09 -20.01
CA TYR A 662 20.26 54.42 -19.38
C TYR A 662 21.06 53.15 -19.11
N ASN A 663 22.38 53.28 -19.00
CA ASN A 663 23.17 52.26 -18.32
C ASN A 663 23.11 52.46 -16.80
N THR A 664 23.46 51.42 -16.04
CA THR A 664 23.45 51.45 -14.56
C THR A 664 24.48 52.39 -13.94
N SER A 665 25.37 52.99 -14.74
CA SER A 665 26.31 54.03 -14.29
C SER A 665 25.77 55.46 -14.43
N GLY A 666 24.57 55.64 -15.00
CA GLY A 666 23.94 56.96 -15.17
C GLY A 666 24.02 57.56 -16.57
N ALA A 667 24.68 56.90 -17.54
CA ALA A 667 24.79 57.44 -18.89
C ALA A 667 23.54 57.12 -19.73
N LEU A 668 22.96 58.15 -20.36
CA LEU A 668 21.88 58.01 -21.32
C LEU A 668 22.41 57.30 -22.58
N LEU A 669 21.72 56.23 -22.99
CA LEU A 669 22.05 55.45 -24.18
C LEU A 669 21.13 55.81 -25.34
N THR A 670 19.82 55.78 -25.11
CA THR A 670 18.80 55.89 -26.15
C THR A 670 17.56 56.61 -25.62
N VAL A 671 16.96 57.46 -26.46
CA VAL A 671 15.64 58.05 -26.22
C VAL A 671 14.67 57.47 -27.23
N PHE A 672 13.54 56.95 -26.74
CA PHE A 672 12.44 56.45 -27.56
C PHE A 672 11.31 57.47 -27.55
N THR A 673 10.83 57.81 -28.73
CA THR A 673 9.72 58.74 -28.94
C THR A 673 8.56 58.02 -29.61
N ASN A 674 7.33 58.45 -29.34
CA ASN A 674 6.14 57.90 -30.02
C ASN A 674 6.29 58.01 -31.56
N PRO A 675 6.21 56.89 -32.31
CA PRO A 675 6.26 56.90 -33.78
C PRO A 675 5.07 57.62 -34.45
N THR A 676 3.90 57.67 -33.80
CA THR A 676 2.71 58.40 -34.27
C THR A 676 2.24 59.39 -33.21
N PRO A 677 3.01 60.45 -32.96
CA PRO A 677 2.80 61.30 -31.81
C PRO A 677 1.56 62.17 -31.94
N ALA A 678 0.60 61.99 -31.05
CA ALA A 678 -0.50 62.88 -30.78
C ALA A 678 -0.53 63.31 -29.31
N SER A 679 -1.19 64.44 -29.06
CA SER A 679 -1.28 65.02 -27.71
C SER A 679 -2.07 64.10 -26.80
N GLY A 680 -1.43 63.58 -25.76
CA GLY A 680 -2.11 62.78 -24.73
C GLY A 680 -2.09 61.27 -24.96
N ASP A 681 -1.32 60.75 -25.93
CA ASP A 681 -1.19 59.31 -26.21
C ASP A 681 -0.53 58.51 -25.07
N ARG A 682 0.20 59.20 -24.18
CA ARG A 682 0.91 58.65 -23.01
C ARG A 682 1.94 57.56 -23.37
N PHE A 683 2.71 57.74 -24.44
CA PHE A 683 3.83 56.85 -24.76
C PHE A 683 4.85 56.82 -23.62
N GLY A 684 5.17 55.63 -23.12
CA GLY A 684 5.98 55.45 -21.91
C GLY A 684 5.16 55.23 -20.64
N ILE A 685 3.83 55.14 -20.73
CA ILE A 685 2.97 54.80 -19.58
C ILE A 685 3.33 53.45 -18.96
N ALA A 686 3.70 52.49 -19.81
CA ALA A 686 4.25 51.21 -19.41
C ALA A 686 5.48 50.90 -20.26
N VAL A 687 6.47 50.24 -19.64
CA VAL A 687 7.70 49.81 -20.29
C VAL A 687 8.05 48.40 -19.83
N ALA A 688 8.56 47.56 -20.73
CA ALA A 688 9.09 46.25 -20.38
C ALA A 688 10.24 45.83 -21.29
N ALA A 689 11.17 45.05 -20.74
CA ALA A 689 12.19 44.40 -21.55
C ALA A 689 11.64 43.12 -22.20
N VAL A 690 12.05 42.86 -23.44
CA VAL A 690 11.74 41.64 -24.18
C VAL A 690 13.07 40.99 -24.56
N GLY A 691 13.45 39.94 -23.83
CA GLY A 691 14.81 39.39 -23.94
C GLY A 691 15.87 40.39 -23.47
N LEU A 692 17.07 40.31 -24.06
CA LEU A 692 18.24 41.11 -23.63
C LEU A 692 18.40 42.45 -24.39
N ASN A 693 17.80 42.57 -25.57
CA ASN A 693 18.11 43.66 -26.53
C ASN A 693 16.87 44.33 -27.13
N MET A 694 15.67 44.01 -26.66
CA MET A 694 14.44 44.64 -27.12
C MET A 694 13.66 45.20 -25.95
N VAL A 695 12.89 46.22 -26.24
CA VAL A 695 12.03 46.90 -25.28
C VAL A 695 10.68 47.13 -25.92
N VAL A 696 9.62 46.93 -25.15
CA VAL A 696 8.26 47.30 -25.54
C VAL A 696 7.83 48.50 -24.72
N ILE A 697 7.19 49.46 -25.40
CA ILE A 697 6.71 50.70 -24.81
C ILE A 697 5.26 50.90 -25.21
N GLY A 698 4.40 51.15 -24.23
CA GLY A 698 2.96 51.33 -24.42
C GLY A 698 2.58 52.79 -24.56
N ALA A 699 1.54 53.05 -25.34
CA ALA A 699 0.84 54.32 -25.46
C ALA A 699 -0.66 54.01 -25.40
N ASP A 700 -1.20 53.95 -24.19
CA ASP A 700 -2.53 53.41 -23.93
C ASP A 700 -3.68 54.35 -24.32
N ARG A 701 -3.39 55.58 -24.73
CA ARG A 701 -4.37 56.52 -25.28
C ARG A 701 -4.15 56.88 -26.73
N ASP A 702 -3.30 56.11 -27.42
CA ASP A 702 -3.09 56.33 -28.84
C ASP A 702 -4.39 56.12 -29.62
N ASP A 703 -4.75 57.14 -30.40
CA ASP A 703 -6.00 57.25 -31.15
C ASP A 703 -5.94 56.61 -32.55
N THR A 704 -4.79 56.05 -32.96
CA THR A 704 -4.55 55.64 -34.36
C THR A 704 -5.53 54.59 -34.86
N ALA A 705 -5.92 53.64 -34.00
CA ALA A 705 -6.86 52.57 -34.36
C ALA A 705 -8.32 52.93 -34.03
N ALA A 706 -8.56 53.55 -32.86
CA ALA A 706 -9.81 54.14 -32.40
C ALA A 706 -9.51 55.06 -31.21
N ALA A 707 -10.46 55.92 -30.82
CA ALA A 707 -10.25 56.91 -29.76
C ALA A 707 -9.85 56.28 -28.42
N ASP A 708 -8.68 56.61 -27.87
CA ASP A 708 -8.10 56.03 -26.66
C ASP A 708 -8.03 54.48 -26.68
N ALA A 709 -7.94 53.86 -27.86
CA ALA A 709 -7.88 52.40 -27.98
C ALA A 709 -6.52 51.83 -27.55
N GLY A 710 -5.47 52.64 -27.73
CA GLY A 710 -4.11 52.33 -27.31
C GLY A 710 -3.33 51.44 -28.28
N ILE A 711 -2.00 51.48 -28.12
CA ILE A 711 -1.03 50.79 -28.96
C ILE A 711 0.24 50.45 -28.17
N ALA A 712 1.03 49.49 -28.67
CA ALA A 712 2.36 49.22 -28.14
C ALA A 712 3.41 49.15 -29.25
N TYR A 713 4.62 49.59 -28.95
CA TYR A 713 5.73 49.64 -29.89
C TYR A 713 6.90 48.83 -29.37
N LEU A 714 7.42 47.93 -30.20
CA LEU A 714 8.62 47.14 -29.92
C LEU A 714 9.83 47.79 -30.61
N PHE A 715 10.85 48.11 -29.84
CA PHE A 715 12.11 48.66 -30.32
C PHE A 715 13.27 47.72 -29.96
N ASN A 716 14.38 47.83 -30.69
CA ASN A 716 15.67 47.37 -30.17
C ASN A 716 16.26 48.41 -29.20
N THR A 717 17.28 48.04 -28.42
CA THR A 717 17.94 48.97 -27.49
C THR A 717 18.65 50.15 -28.17
N ASP A 718 18.88 50.08 -29.48
CA ASP A 718 19.54 51.14 -30.26
C ASP A 718 18.54 52.20 -30.76
N GLY A 719 17.23 52.03 -30.50
CA GLY A 719 16.20 52.99 -30.89
C GLY A 719 15.44 52.66 -32.18
N ALA A 720 15.76 51.56 -32.87
CA ALA A 720 15.07 51.16 -34.08
C ALA A 720 13.73 50.49 -33.77
N LEU A 721 12.66 50.98 -34.39
CA LEU A 721 11.33 50.36 -34.33
C LEU A 721 11.36 49.00 -35.05
N LEU A 722 11.00 47.95 -34.34
CA LEU A 722 10.94 46.58 -34.84
C LEU A 722 9.52 46.17 -35.23
N ALA A 723 8.53 46.52 -34.42
CA ALA A 723 7.13 46.21 -34.67
C ALA A 723 6.21 47.25 -34.00
N THR A 724 5.08 47.52 -34.65
CA THR A 724 3.94 48.22 -34.06
C THR A 724 2.85 47.18 -33.78
N ILE A 725 2.47 47.06 -32.52
CA ILE A 725 1.51 46.07 -32.04
C ILE A 725 0.21 46.81 -31.71
N ALA A 726 -0.78 46.67 -32.58
CA ALA A 726 -2.10 47.26 -32.41
C ALA A 726 -3.03 46.34 -31.62
N ASN A 727 -3.99 46.94 -30.92
CA ASN A 727 -5.11 46.21 -30.34
C ASN A 727 -5.82 45.38 -31.44
N PRO A 728 -5.99 44.05 -31.28
CA PRO A 728 -6.64 43.21 -32.28
C PRO A 728 -8.12 43.55 -32.51
N THR A 729 -8.79 44.10 -31.50
CA THR A 729 -10.20 44.48 -31.53
C THR A 729 -10.36 45.91 -31.00
N PRO A 730 -9.83 46.92 -31.70
CA PRO A 730 -9.76 48.28 -31.18
C PRO A 730 -11.15 48.88 -31.00
N ALA A 731 -11.52 49.18 -29.76
CA ALA A 731 -12.69 49.95 -29.40
C ALA A 731 -12.31 51.18 -28.55
N PRO A 732 -13.17 52.21 -28.51
CA PRO A 732 -12.85 53.41 -27.77
C PRO A 732 -12.65 53.16 -26.27
N GLY A 733 -11.51 53.60 -25.74
CA GLY A 733 -11.17 53.49 -24.32
C GLY A 733 -10.66 52.12 -23.85
N ASP A 734 -10.29 51.21 -24.77
CA ASP A 734 -9.75 49.89 -24.42
C ASP A 734 -8.44 49.95 -23.61
N ALA A 735 -7.69 51.04 -23.78
CA ALA A 735 -6.42 51.29 -23.11
C ALA A 735 -5.36 50.20 -23.35
N PHE A 736 -5.29 49.67 -24.58
CA PHE A 736 -4.29 48.67 -24.95
C PHE A 736 -2.87 49.24 -24.82
N GLY A 737 -1.99 48.53 -24.09
CA GLY A 737 -0.65 49.02 -23.80
C GLY A 737 -0.51 49.67 -22.42
N ALA A 738 -1.56 49.68 -21.60
CA ALA A 738 -1.52 50.19 -20.22
C ALA A 738 -0.62 49.36 -19.28
N ALA A 739 -0.41 48.08 -19.59
CA ALA A 739 0.48 47.20 -18.85
C ALA A 739 1.24 46.27 -19.81
N LEU A 740 2.52 46.03 -19.53
CA LEU A 740 3.42 45.28 -20.41
C LEU A 740 4.31 44.32 -19.62
N ALA A 741 4.49 43.12 -20.16
CA ALA A 741 5.48 42.17 -19.65
C ALA A 741 6.15 41.38 -20.79
N GLY A 742 7.47 41.26 -20.73
CA GLY A 742 8.20 40.30 -21.55
C GLY A 742 7.99 38.88 -21.01
N VAL A 743 7.52 37.98 -21.87
CA VAL A 743 7.35 36.55 -21.55
C VAL A 743 8.44 35.77 -22.28
N ALA A 744 8.95 34.69 -21.67
CA ALA A 744 10.05 33.93 -22.25
C ALA A 744 9.72 33.38 -23.66
N GLY A 745 10.77 33.26 -24.48
CA GLY A 745 10.66 32.85 -25.89
C GLY A 745 10.21 33.98 -26.82
N ASP A 746 10.67 35.22 -26.57
CA ASP A 746 10.42 36.39 -27.42
C ASP A 746 8.94 36.71 -27.60
N LYS A 747 8.20 36.71 -26.49
CA LYS A 747 6.78 37.05 -26.44
C LYS A 747 6.54 38.29 -25.60
N VAL A 748 5.45 38.99 -25.90
CA VAL A 748 5.04 40.21 -25.23
C VAL A 748 3.59 40.05 -24.79
N LEU A 749 3.35 40.21 -23.49
CA LEU A 749 2.02 40.28 -22.92
C LEU A 749 1.62 41.73 -22.75
N ILE A 750 0.45 42.09 -23.26
CA ILE A 750 -0.06 43.45 -23.30
C ILE A 750 -1.46 43.48 -22.70
N GLY A 751 -1.66 44.32 -21.69
CA GLY A 751 -2.95 44.57 -21.06
C GLY A 751 -3.79 45.59 -21.80
N ALA A 752 -5.10 45.38 -21.82
CA ALA A 752 -6.13 46.29 -22.31
C ALA A 752 -7.30 46.31 -21.30
N PRO A 753 -7.16 47.02 -20.17
CA PRO A 753 -8.11 46.95 -19.06
C PRO A 753 -9.50 47.51 -19.36
N GLY A 754 -9.64 48.34 -20.40
CA GLY A 754 -10.92 48.88 -20.84
C GLY A 754 -11.65 48.02 -21.87
N ASP A 755 -10.99 46.97 -22.36
CA ASP A 755 -11.51 46.14 -23.45
C ASP A 755 -12.87 45.51 -23.12
N ASN A 756 -13.81 45.69 -24.04
CA ASN A 756 -15.20 45.27 -23.92
C ASN A 756 -15.63 44.24 -24.98
N SER A 757 -14.70 43.73 -25.79
CA SER A 757 -14.95 42.79 -26.90
C SER A 757 -15.72 41.52 -26.51
N ASN A 758 -15.74 41.17 -25.23
CA ASN A 758 -16.45 39.99 -24.69
C ASN A 758 -17.86 40.31 -24.13
N GLY A 759 -18.39 41.51 -24.39
CA GLY A 759 -19.76 41.90 -24.05
C GLY A 759 -19.95 42.51 -22.66
N ASN A 760 -18.94 42.43 -21.80
CA ASN A 760 -18.83 43.18 -20.54
C ASN A 760 -17.49 43.95 -20.55
N ALA A 761 -17.46 45.20 -20.10
CA ALA A 761 -16.23 46.03 -20.01
C ALA A 761 -15.32 45.56 -18.86
N GLY A 762 -14.94 44.28 -18.88
CA GLY A 762 -14.16 43.61 -17.84
C GLY A 762 -12.66 43.63 -18.09
N GLY A 763 -12.21 44.04 -19.29
CA GLY A 763 -10.81 44.07 -19.69
C GLY A 763 -10.28 42.77 -20.32
N ALA A 764 -9.16 42.86 -21.02
CA ALA A 764 -8.49 41.75 -21.70
C ALA A 764 -6.96 41.87 -21.60
N ALA A 765 -6.26 40.77 -21.89
CA ALA A 765 -4.82 40.79 -22.12
C ALA A 765 -4.48 39.96 -23.36
N TYR A 766 -3.45 40.36 -24.09
CA TYR A 766 -3.09 39.81 -25.38
C TYR A 766 -1.62 39.42 -25.40
N LEU A 767 -1.35 38.19 -25.80
CA LEU A 767 0.00 37.67 -25.95
C LEU A 767 0.41 37.71 -27.42
N PHE A 768 1.49 38.41 -27.73
CA PHE A 768 2.07 38.53 -29.07
C PHE A 768 3.47 37.91 -29.11
N ASN A 769 3.94 37.58 -30.30
CA ASN A 769 5.37 37.39 -30.53
C ASN A 769 6.05 38.74 -30.87
N THR A 770 7.38 38.75 -30.95
CA THR A 770 8.16 39.95 -31.32
C THR A 770 7.98 40.43 -32.76
N SER A 771 7.32 39.66 -33.63
CA SER A 771 6.91 40.15 -34.96
C SER A 771 5.58 40.92 -34.95
N GLY A 772 4.90 41.00 -33.79
CA GLY A 772 3.59 41.62 -33.64
C GLY A 772 2.42 40.71 -34.00
N ALA A 773 2.64 39.40 -34.19
CA ALA A 773 1.56 38.45 -34.44
C ALA A 773 0.92 38.00 -33.12
N LEU A 774 -0.41 38.02 -33.08
CA LEU A 774 -1.20 37.57 -31.93
C LEU A 774 -1.06 36.06 -31.75
N LEU A 775 -0.69 35.64 -30.54
CA LEU A 775 -0.56 34.24 -30.14
C LEU A 775 -1.75 33.77 -29.30
N ALA A 776 -2.24 34.61 -28.39
CA ALA A 776 -3.39 34.29 -27.55
C ALA A 776 -4.11 35.56 -27.09
N THR A 777 -5.44 35.49 -27.02
CA THR A 777 -6.28 36.46 -26.31
C THR A 777 -6.69 35.84 -24.99
N VAL A 778 -6.49 36.57 -23.90
CA VAL A 778 -6.79 36.14 -22.53
C VAL A 778 -7.87 37.04 -21.98
N THR A 779 -8.94 36.42 -21.49
CA THR A 779 -10.14 37.11 -21.04
C THR A 779 -10.42 36.76 -19.58
N ASN A 780 -11.01 37.69 -18.83
CA ASN A 780 -11.46 37.44 -17.46
C ASN A 780 -12.55 36.33 -17.47
N PRO A 781 -12.35 35.19 -16.77
CA PRO A 781 -13.32 34.10 -16.73
C PRO A 781 -14.62 34.46 -16.00
N ALA A 782 -14.58 35.50 -15.18
CA ALA A 782 -15.72 36.04 -14.43
C ALA A 782 -15.86 37.54 -14.72
N ALA A 783 -15.91 37.91 -16.00
CA ALA A 783 -15.93 39.31 -16.43
C ALA A 783 -17.18 40.06 -15.94
N ALA A 784 -16.99 41.01 -15.02
CA ALA A 784 -17.97 42.03 -14.69
C ALA A 784 -17.52 43.42 -15.19
N SER A 785 -18.49 44.33 -15.31
CA SER A 785 -18.23 45.67 -15.83
C SER A 785 -17.33 46.45 -14.86
N GLY A 786 -16.17 46.87 -15.37
CA GLY A 786 -15.20 47.67 -14.63
C GLY A 786 -14.24 46.88 -13.76
N ASP A 787 -14.04 45.57 -14.00
CA ASP A 787 -13.07 44.72 -13.29
C ASP A 787 -11.61 45.08 -13.58
N GLN A 788 -11.36 45.77 -14.70
CA GLN A 788 -10.03 46.20 -15.16
C GLN A 788 -9.04 45.05 -15.35
N PHE A 789 -9.50 43.89 -15.83
CA PHE A 789 -8.64 42.77 -16.14
C PHE A 789 -7.58 43.16 -17.18
N GLY A 790 -6.31 42.97 -16.86
CA GLY A 790 -5.20 43.40 -17.72
C GLY A 790 -4.55 44.71 -17.28
N ILE A 791 -5.00 45.36 -16.21
CA ILE A 791 -4.34 46.57 -15.67
C ILE A 791 -2.93 46.29 -15.11
N ALA A 792 -2.68 45.04 -14.69
CA ALA A 792 -1.38 44.55 -14.32
C ALA A 792 -1.13 43.21 -14.98
N VAL A 793 0.09 43.02 -15.51
CA VAL A 793 0.52 41.77 -16.15
C VAL A 793 1.95 41.45 -15.74
N ALA A 794 2.26 40.18 -15.54
CA ALA A 794 3.64 39.72 -15.31
C ALA A 794 3.86 38.32 -15.87
N ALA A 795 5.11 38.04 -16.27
CA ALA A 795 5.55 36.70 -16.59
C ALA A 795 5.98 35.95 -15.31
N VAL A 796 5.68 34.66 -15.25
CA VAL A 796 6.12 33.78 -14.17
C VAL A 796 6.75 32.54 -14.79
N GLY A 797 8.03 32.29 -14.54
CA GLY A 797 8.75 31.22 -15.22
C GLY A 797 8.75 31.35 -16.75
N ALA A 798 8.82 30.22 -17.45
CA ALA A 798 9.03 30.21 -18.91
C ALA A 798 7.74 30.28 -19.75
N ASN A 799 6.61 29.83 -19.21
CA ASN A 799 5.41 29.57 -20.03
C ASN A 799 4.09 29.92 -19.32
N THR A 800 4.15 30.63 -18.20
CA THR A 800 2.95 31.11 -17.51
C THR A 800 3.00 32.63 -17.35
N MET A 801 1.81 33.19 -17.27
CA MET A 801 1.58 34.62 -17.18
C MET A 801 0.48 34.88 -16.18
N THR A 802 0.65 35.96 -15.41
CA THR A 802 -0.33 36.39 -14.43
C THR A 802 -0.93 37.72 -14.84
N ILE A 803 -2.24 37.86 -14.66
CA ILE A 803 -3.02 39.03 -15.06
C ILE A 803 -3.93 39.43 -13.90
N GLY A 804 -3.95 40.72 -13.59
CA GLY A 804 -4.69 41.29 -12.47
C GLY A 804 -6.01 41.91 -12.91
N ALA A 805 -7.01 41.84 -12.03
CA ALA A 805 -8.32 42.49 -12.15
C ALA A 805 -8.71 43.07 -10.76
N PRO A 806 -8.13 44.21 -10.37
CA PRO A 806 -8.25 44.75 -9.01
C PRO A 806 -9.66 45.20 -8.62
N ALA A 807 -10.57 45.33 -9.59
CA ALA A 807 -11.97 45.69 -9.33
C ALA A 807 -12.94 44.49 -9.48
N GLY A 808 -12.42 43.27 -9.61
CA GLY A 808 -13.21 42.03 -9.74
C GLY A 808 -14.18 41.78 -8.58
N ASP A 809 -15.41 41.36 -8.92
CA ASP A 809 -16.57 41.29 -8.02
C ASP A 809 -16.89 39.88 -7.50
N SER A 810 -15.89 39.12 -7.05
CA SER A 810 -16.10 37.79 -6.48
C SER A 810 -16.92 37.84 -5.17
N GLY A 811 -18.25 37.83 -5.27
CA GLY A 811 -19.18 37.80 -4.14
C GLY A 811 -19.90 39.10 -3.80
N GLY A 812 -19.96 40.08 -4.72
CA GLY A 812 -20.72 41.34 -4.53
C GLY A 812 -20.01 42.42 -3.69
N THR A 813 -18.81 42.12 -3.22
CA THR A 813 -17.80 43.09 -2.78
C THR A 813 -16.71 43.11 -3.87
N LYS A 814 -15.99 44.21 -4.09
CA LYS A 814 -14.92 44.35 -5.12
C LYS A 814 -13.52 44.28 -4.47
N PRO A 815 -13.07 43.12 -3.97
CA PRO A 815 -11.77 42.99 -3.33
C PRO A 815 -10.61 42.90 -4.34
N GLY A 816 -10.91 42.61 -5.61
CA GLY A 816 -9.91 42.36 -6.65
C GLY A 816 -9.54 40.88 -6.80
N SER A 817 -8.97 40.52 -7.95
CA SER A 817 -8.56 39.16 -8.29
C SER A 817 -7.30 39.17 -9.14
N ALA A 818 -6.54 38.07 -9.08
CA ALA A 818 -5.43 37.82 -9.99
C ALA A 818 -5.57 36.41 -10.59
N TYR A 819 -5.12 36.23 -11.81
CA TYR A 819 -5.32 35.00 -12.57
C TYR A 819 -3.99 34.52 -13.13
N LEU A 820 -3.79 33.21 -13.17
CA LEU A 820 -2.65 32.56 -13.83
C LEU A 820 -3.14 31.88 -15.09
N TYR A 821 -2.46 32.14 -16.20
CA TYR A 821 -2.68 31.49 -17.48
C TYR A 821 -1.38 30.87 -18.00
N ASN A 822 -1.50 29.86 -18.84
CA ASN A 822 -0.37 29.38 -19.63
C ASN A 822 -0.21 30.22 -20.91
N ALA A 823 0.90 30.01 -21.63
CA ALA A 823 1.19 30.71 -22.88
C ALA A 823 0.21 30.44 -24.04
N SER A 824 -0.72 29.46 -23.91
CA SER A 824 -1.80 29.26 -24.88
C SER A 824 -3.07 30.03 -24.54
N GLY A 825 -3.07 30.80 -23.43
CA GLY A 825 -4.23 31.55 -22.95
C GLY A 825 -5.23 30.72 -22.14
N ALA A 826 -4.89 29.49 -21.75
CA ALA A 826 -5.73 28.68 -20.88
C ALA A 826 -5.54 29.08 -19.40
N LEU A 827 -6.66 29.28 -18.70
CA LEU A 827 -6.66 29.57 -17.26
C LEU A 827 -6.12 28.37 -16.48
N LEU A 828 -5.12 28.61 -15.65
CA LEU A 828 -4.51 27.62 -14.77
C LEU A 828 -4.99 27.76 -13.33
N SER A 829 -5.14 28.99 -12.84
CA SER A 829 -5.58 29.25 -11.47
C SER A 829 -6.12 30.66 -11.31
N THR A 830 -6.95 30.85 -10.28
CA THR A 830 -7.43 32.16 -9.82
C THR A 830 -6.98 32.36 -8.38
N PHE A 831 -6.51 33.55 -8.06
CA PHE A 831 -6.06 33.99 -6.75
C PHE A 831 -6.99 35.06 -6.21
N HIS A 832 -7.27 34.97 -4.91
CA HIS A 832 -8.05 35.92 -4.16
C HIS A 832 -7.33 36.23 -2.84
N SER A 833 -7.50 37.44 -2.29
CA SER A 833 -7.08 37.74 -0.92
C SER A 833 -8.05 37.11 0.09
N SER A 834 -7.61 36.83 1.32
CA SER A 834 -8.53 36.44 2.40
C SER A 834 -7.96 36.93 3.74
N PRO A 835 -8.73 37.66 4.57
CA PRO A 835 -10.12 38.11 4.34
C PRO A 835 -10.24 39.19 3.24
N LEU A 836 -11.42 39.26 2.60
CA LEU A 836 -11.76 40.21 1.53
C LEU A 836 -12.39 41.47 2.15
N SER A 837 -11.71 42.61 2.12
CA SER A 837 -12.35 43.91 2.33
C SER A 837 -12.68 44.55 0.98
N ASN A 838 -13.78 45.29 0.92
CA ASN A 838 -14.23 45.91 -0.33
C ASN A 838 -13.30 47.09 -0.66
N GLY A 839 -12.65 47.05 -1.82
CA GLY A 839 -11.77 48.14 -2.26
C GLY A 839 -10.28 47.92 -2.01
N ASP A 840 -9.83 46.74 -1.56
CA ASP A 840 -8.40 46.47 -1.30
C ASP A 840 -7.52 46.52 -2.58
N LEU A 841 -8.15 46.49 -3.76
CA LEU A 841 -7.53 46.49 -5.09
C LEU A 841 -6.50 45.36 -5.30
N PHE A 842 -6.80 44.15 -4.81
CA PHE A 842 -5.95 42.98 -4.98
C PHE A 842 -5.74 42.65 -6.48
N GLY A 843 -4.49 42.58 -6.93
CA GLY A 843 -4.17 42.40 -8.34
C GLY A 843 -3.78 43.69 -9.07
N SER A 844 -3.60 44.80 -8.36
CA SER A 844 -3.17 46.08 -8.95
C SER A 844 -1.72 46.08 -9.42
N ALA A 845 -0.88 45.22 -8.83
CA ALA A 845 0.50 45.06 -9.22
C ALA A 845 0.87 43.57 -9.15
N LEU A 846 1.66 43.10 -10.11
CA LEU A 846 2.02 41.70 -10.25
C LEU A 846 3.51 41.55 -10.57
N ALA A 847 4.15 40.56 -9.97
CA ALA A 847 5.50 40.16 -10.32
C ALA A 847 5.72 38.66 -10.15
N GLY A 848 6.49 38.06 -11.04
CA GLY A 848 7.08 36.75 -10.80
C GLY A 848 8.24 36.84 -9.82
N VAL A 849 8.34 35.90 -8.89
CA VAL A 849 9.47 35.75 -7.96
C VAL A 849 10.08 34.37 -8.20
N GLY A 850 11.31 34.33 -8.72
CA GLY A 850 11.87 33.10 -9.27
C GLY A 850 11.03 32.54 -10.42
N THR A 851 10.89 31.22 -10.49
CA THR A 851 10.14 30.52 -11.55
C THR A 851 8.78 29.99 -11.10
N ASP A 852 8.49 30.07 -9.80
CA ASP A 852 7.45 29.30 -9.13
C ASP A 852 6.60 30.15 -8.17
N LYS A 853 6.82 31.46 -8.05
CA LYS A 853 6.03 32.30 -7.14
C LYS A 853 5.49 33.54 -7.83
N ILE A 854 4.33 33.96 -7.35
CA ILE A 854 3.64 35.17 -7.79
C ILE A 854 3.49 36.09 -6.61
N LEU A 855 3.94 37.33 -6.77
CA LEU A 855 3.71 38.41 -5.84
C LEU A 855 2.57 39.28 -6.36
N VAL A 856 1.54 39.46 -5.54
CA VAL A 856 0.34 40.23 -5.88
C VAL A 856 0.19 41.39 -4.90
N GLY A 857 0.09 42.61 -5.41
CA GLY A 857 -0.15 43.82 -4.63
C GLY A 857 -1.64 44.10 -4.40
N ALA A 858 -1.95 44.58 -3.21
CA ALA A 858 -3.25 45.09 -2.79
C ALA A 858 -3.01 46.42 -2.03
N PRO A 859 -2.79 47.53 -2.76
CA PRO A 859 -2.34 48.79 -2.15
C PRO A 859 -3.33 49.41 -1.17
N GLN A 860 -4.61 49.07 -1.27
CA GLN A 860 -5.66 49.59 -0.38
C GLN A 860 -6.09 48.56 0.66
N ALA A 861 -5.32 47.48 0.84
CA ALA A 861 -5.63 46.54 1.91
C ALA A 861 -5.51 47.20 3.28
N ASP A 862 -6.54 47.03 4.12
CA ASP A 862 -6.59 47.49 5.52
C ASP A 862 -5.70 46.64 6.45
N ALA A 863 -4.43 46.48 6.09
CA ALA A 863 -3.51 45.53 6.69
C ALA A 863 -2.69 46.16 7.83
N GLY A 864 -3.36 46.58 8.89
CA GLY A 864 -2.75 47.18 10.09
C GLY A 864 -3.23 48.62 10.35
N ALA A 865 -3.39 49.39 9.28
CA ALA A 865 -4.08 50.68 9.24
C ALA A 865 -4.93 50.82 7.96
N GLU A 866 -5.87 51.76 7.94
CA GLU A 866 -6.77 52.05 6.80
C GLU A 866 -5.94 52.31 5.53
N ASP A 867 -6.20 51.55 4.46
CA ASP A 867 -5.50 51.66 3.17
C ASP A 867 -3.96 51.67 3.26
N SER A 868 -3.40 51.04 4.29
CA SER A 868 -1.94 50.93 4.48
C SER A 868 -1.26 50.09 3.39
N GLY A 869 -2.00 49.11 2.86
CA GLY A 869 -1.59 48.25 1.76
C GLY A 869 -0.92 46.94 2.21
N ALA A 870 -1.01 45.93 1.35
CA ALA A 870 -0.42 44.61 1.55
C ALA A 870 0.08 44.00 0.24
N VAL A 871 0.94 43.00 0.37
CA VAL A 871 1.29 42.08 -0.72
C VAL A 871 1.06 40.62 -0.31
N TYR A 872 0.71 39.80 -1.29
CA TYR A 872 0.40 38.39 -1.12
C TYR A 872 1.31 37.56 -2.03
N LEU A 873 2.00 36.60 -1.43
CA LEU A 873 2.89 35.69 -2.13
C LEU A 873 2.21 34.33 -2.31
N PHE A 874 2.05 33.91 -3.55
CA PHE A 874 1.51 32.60 -3.91
C PHE A 874 2.62 31.74 -4.49
N THR A 875 2.69 30.48 -4.06
CA THR A 875 3.60 29.49 -4.66
C THR A 875 2.80 28.65 -5.65
N LEU A 876 3.39 28.45 -6.82
CA LEU A 876 2.87 27.66 -7.92
C LEU A 876 3.43 26.26 -7.84
N GLU A 877 2.61 25.31 -7.41
CA GLU A 877 2.95 23.90 -7.49
C GLU A 877 2.46 23.35 -8.83
N SER A 878 3.39 23.09 -9.75
CA SER A 878 3.07 22.37 -10.99
C SER A 878 2.92 20.88 -10.66
N TYR A 879 1.67 20.40 -10.52
CA TYR A 879 1.42 18.97 -10.46
C TYR A 879 1.51 18.39 -11.87
N THR A 880 2.62 17.74 -12.21
CA THR A 880 2.62 16.77 -13.31
C THR A 880 1.91 15.51 -12.85
N PRO A 881 0.74 15.12 -13.41
CA PRO A 881 0.12 13.84 -13.10
C PRO A 881 1.00 12.72 -13.65
N GLY A 882 1.91 12.23 -12.81
CA GLY A 882 2.94 11.27 -13.20
C GLY A 882 4.26 11.55 -12.49
N LEU A 883 4.56 10.75 -11.47
CA LEU A 883 5.87 10.55 -10.84
C LEU A 883 6.42 11.50 -9.76
N VAL A 884 5.73 12.55 -9.29
CA VAL A 884 6.19 13.27 -8.08
C VAL A 884 5.07 13.37 -7.03
N ALA A 885 5.46 13.06 -5.80
CA ALA A 885 4.63 12.47 -4.77
C ALA A 885 4.20 13.46 -3.68
N ASP A 886 3.30 14.39 -3.99
CA ASP A 886 2.55 15.12 -2.95
C ASP A 886 1.02 14.87 -2.97
N ALA A 887 0.52 14.08 -3.94
CA ALA A 887 -0.88 13.64 -3.97
C ALA A 887 -1.13 12.29 -3.27
N VAL A 888 -0.16 11.76 -2.49
CA VAL A 888 -0.45 10.63 -1.59
C VAL A 888 -1.07 11.20 -0.31
N ARG A 889 -2.38 11.44 -0.35
CA ARG A 889 -3.20 11.70 0.84
C ARG A 889 -2.83 10.67 1.92
N ALA A 890 -2.60 11.09 3.17
CA ALA A 890 -2.28 10.17 4.25
C ALA A 890 -3.27 8.97 4.26
N GLY A 891 -2.75 7.75 4.03
CA GLY A 891 -3.54 6.52 3.92
C GLY A 891 -3.92 6.05 2.50
N SER A 892 -3.54 6.77 1.43
CA SER A 892 -3.86 6.38 0.04
C SER A 892 -2.87 5.37 -0.57
N VAL A 893 -1.65 5.32 -0.05
CA VAL A 893 -0.71 4.22 -0.25
C VAL A 893 -0.91 3.22 0.88
N THR A 894 -1.80 2.26 0.64
CA THR A 894 -1.97 1.08 1.49
C THR A 894 -1.10 -0.06 0.97
N THR A 895 -0.70 -1.00 1.83
CA THR A 895 0.08 -2.20 1.45
C THR A 895 -0.59 -3.09 0.40
N THR A 896 -1.85 -2.79 0.04
CA THR A 896 -2.65 -3.49 -0.97
C THR A 896 -2.61 -2.84 -2.36
N ARG A 897 -2.10 -1.61 -2.50
CA ARG A 897 -2.08 -0.85 -3.77
C ARG A 897 -0.68 -0.65 -4.37
N LEU A 898 0.36 -1.12 -3.70
CA LEU A 898 1.73 -1.12 -4.21
C LEU A 898 2.10 -2.54 -4.67
N GLN A 899 2.46 -2.69 -5.95
CA GLN A 899 3.12 -3.91 -6.42
C GLN A 899 4.54 -4.02 -5.85
N ASP A 900 5.02 -5.25 -5.68
CA ASP A 900 6.36 -5.50 -5.16
C ASP A 900 7.42 -4.84 -6.07
N GLY A 901 8.30 -4.01 -5.50
CA GLY A 901 9.31 -3.25 -6.25
C GLY A 901 8.92 -1.83 -6.73
N ALA A 902 7.71 -1.34 -6.42
CA ALA A 902 7.26 0.00 -6.85
C ALA A 902 8.05 1.17 -6.22
N VAL A 903 8.61 0.98 -5.03
CA VAL A 903 9.50 1.95 -4.35
C VAL A 903 10.87 1.30 -4.11
N THR A 904 11.92 1.80 -4.77
CA THR A 904 13.30 1.32 -4.64
C THR A 904 14.15 2.31 -3.83
N LEU A 905 15.26 1.85 -3.24
CA LEU A 905 16.15 2.69 -2.41
C LEU A 905 16.66 3.93 -3.17
N ASP A 906 16.85 3.79 -4.48
CA ASP A 906 17.41 4.81 -5.37
C ASP A 906 16.43 5.97 -5.66
N LYS A 907 15.16 5.80 -5.26
CA LYS A 907 14.07 6.76 -5.49
C LYS A 907 13.72 7.56 -4.22
N LEU A 908 14.47 7.39 -3.13
CA LEU A 908 14.26 8.11 -1.86
C LEU A 908 15.42 9.08 -1.60
N ASP A 909 15.11 10.30 -1.15
CA ASP A 909 16.11 11.32 -0.81
C ASP A 909 16.92 10.90 0.44
N SER A 910 18.25 10.99 0.32
CA SER A 910 19.21 10.58 1.36
C SER A 910 19.18 11.40 2.67
N SER A 911 18.56 12.58 2.67
CA SER A 911 18.43 13.50 3.80
C SER A 911 17.17 13.29 4.64
N ILE A 912 16.18 12.58 4.10
CA ILE A 912 14.99 12.18 4.84
C ILE A 912 15.44 11.14 5.85
N GLY A 913 15.40 11.48 7.15
CA GLY A 913 15.73 10.57 8.25
C GLY A 913 14.71 9.44 8.36
N ILE A 914 14.80 8.46 7.46
CA ILE A 914 13.88 7.33 7.39
C ILE A 914 14.17 6.42 8.58
N TRP A 915 13.13 6.07 9.34
CA TRP A 915 13.27 4.93 10.24
C TRP A 915 13.57 3.73 9.35
N THR A 916 14.80 3.22 9.38
CA THR A 916 15.16 2.11 8.50
C THR A 916 14.59 0.86 9.13
N ARG A 917 13.56 0.29 8.50
CA ARG A 917 13.09 -1.04 8.84
C ARG A 917 13.98 -2.03 8.13
N ALA A 918 14.84 -2.69 8.90
CA ALA A 918 15.63 -3.81 8.42
C ALA A 918 15.11 -5.06 9.12
N ALA A 919 14.32 -5.86 8.41
CA ALA A 919 13.67 -7.05 8.94
C ALA A 919 12.78 -6.77 10.17
N ASN A 920 13.18 -7.25 11.36
CA ASN A 920 12.34 -7.27 12.57
C ASN A 920 12.45 -6.00 13.43
N ASN A 921 13.29 -5.02 13.05
CA ASN A 921 13.60 -3.81 13.84
C ASN A 921 13.61 -2.50 13.05
N VAL A 922 13.41 -1.40 13.77
CA VAL A 922 13.16 -0.05 13.25
C VAL A 922 13.96 0.98 14.07
N TYR A 923 14.83 1.78 13.43
CA TYR A 923 15.61 2.85 14.11
C TYR A 923 15.68 4.18 13.31
N ARG A 924 15.77 5.33 14.00
CA ARG A 924 15.97 6.69 13.44
C ARG A 924 17.32 7.27 13.86
N ALA A 925 17.85 8.19 13.06
CA ALA A 925 19.15 8.86 13.30
C ALA A 925 19.19 9.74 14.57
N SER A 926 18.05 10.15 15.13
CA SER A 926 17.96 10.98 16.34
C SER A 926 16.94 10.44 17.36
N GLY A 927 17.37 9.48 18.19
CA GLY A 927 16.82 9.29 19.54
C GLY A 927 15.85 8.10 19.75
N ARG A 928 16.43 7.02 20.27
CA ARG A 928 15.83 5.80 20.87
C ARG A 928 15.31 4.73 19.89
N VAL A 929 15.72 3.48 20.09
CA VAL A 929 15.49 2.34 19.18
C VAL A 929 14.64 1.27 19.85
N GLY A 930 13.55 0.87 19.20
CA GLY A 930 12.61 -0.16 19.64
C GLY A 930 12.70 -1.41 18.77
N ILE A 931 12.95 -2.56 19.39
CA ILE A 931 13.14 -3.87 18.74
C ILE A 931 12.05 -4.79 19.25
N GLY A 932 11.07 -5.14 18.41
CA GLY A 932 9.84 -5.83 18.85
C GLY A 932 8.95 -5.04 19.83
N THR A 933 9.20 -3.73 19.97
CA THR A 933 8.37 -2.74 20.68
C THR A 933 8.38 -1.41 19.94
N SER A 934 7.24 -0.73 19.93
CA SER A 934 7.08 0.61 19.35
C SER A 934 7.18 1.74 20.40
N THR A 935 7.31 1.44 21.70
CA THR A 935 7.41 2.43 22.78
C THR A 935 8.70 2.26 23.59
N PRO A 936 9.86 2.60 23.02
CA PRO A 936 11.14 2.45 23.68
C PRO A 936 11.26 3.34 24.92
N GLN A 937 11.25 2.73 26.12
CA GLN A 937 11.34 3.45 27.40
C GLN A 937 12.74 4.03 27.66
N THR A 938 13.73 3.54 26.93
CA THR A 938 15.13 3.97 26.98
C THR A 938 15.70 4.02 25.56
N THR A 939 16.93 4.48 25.40
CA THR A 939 17.60 4.65 24.11
C THR A 939 17.70 3.34 23.30
N LEU A 940 17.66 2.17 23.96
CA LEU A 940 17.51 0.89 23.29
C LEU A 940 16.54 -0.01 24.09
N HIS A 941 15.36 -0.31 23.53
CA HIS A 941 14.35 -1.16 24.16
C HIS A 941 14.05 -2.35 23.24
N VAL A 942 14.27 -3.57 23.74
CA VAL A 942 14.03 -4.83 23.03
C VAL A 942 12.89 -5.58 23.75
N GLN A 943 11.76 -5.81 23.08
CA GLN A 943 10.58 -6.52 23.59
C GLN A 943 10.20 -7.68 22.66
N GLY A 944 9.66 -8.77 23.20
CA GLY A 944 9.14 -9.88 22.42
C GLY A 944 9.31 -11.24 23.10
N VAL A 945 8.58 -12.24 22.60
CA VAL A 945 8.75 -13.65 22.96
C VAL A 945 10.02 -14.16 22.26
N ASN A 946 11.01 -14.65 23.02
CA ASN A 946 12.35 -15.04 22.54
C ASN A 946 13.33 -13.91 22.20
N SER A 947 13.05 -12.69 22.66
CA SER A 947 13.91 -11.55 22.38
C SER A 947 15.27 -11.69 23.08
N HIS A 948 16.32 -11.84 22.29
CA HIS A 948 17.70 -11.97 22.73
C HIS A 948 18.53 -10.82 22.14
N LEU A 949 19.40 -10.23 22.96
CA LEU A 949 20.48 -9.37 22.50
C LEU A 949 21.66 -10.27 22.12
N ARG A 950 21.95 -10.38 20.82
CA ARG A 950 23.12 -11.11 20.31
C ARG A 950 24.20 -10.13 19.91
N LEU A 951 25.39 -10.27 20.50
CA LEU A 951 26.61 -9.59 20.09
C LEU A 951 27.49 -10.61 19.36
N HIS A 952 27.72 -10.44 18.06
CA HIS A 952 28.37 -11.46 17.21
C HIS A 952 29.57 -10.85 16.49
N ASP A 953 30.75 -11.43 16.69
CA ASP A 953 31.92 -11.25 15.82
C ASP A 953 31.85 -12.28 14.70
N SER A 954 31.32 -11.87 13.55
CA SER A 954 31.10 -12.73 12.39
C SER A 954 32.40 -13.26 11.77
N ALA A 955 33.54 -12.59 11.98
CA ALA A 955 34.82 -12.99 11.42
C ALA A 955 35.46 -14.17 12.17
N ARG A 956 35.15 -14.31 13.48
CA ARG A 956 35.66 -15.38 14.34
C ARG A 956 34.60 -16.42 14.70
N GLY A 957 33.35 -16.22 14.29
CA GLY A 957 32.20 -17.08 14.62
C GLY A 957 31.83 -17.08 16.10
N ASN A 958 32.35 -16.11 16.87
CA ASN A 958 32.15 -16.00 18.31
C ASN A 958 30.99 -15.04 18.58
N PHE A 959 30.01 -15.46 19.37
CA PHE A 959 28.86 -14.64 19.71
C PHE A 959 28.47 -14.78 21.17
N TRP A 960 27.96 -13.70 21.75
CA TRP A 960 27.37 -13.65 23.08
C TRP A 960 25.87 -13.42 22.96
N HIS A 961 25.08 -14.26 23.60
CA HIS A 961 23.65 -14.07 23.77
C HIS A 961 23.34 -13.62 25.20
N ILE A 962 22.59 -12.53 25.30
CA ILE A 962 21.96 -12.04 26.53
C ILE A 962 20.45 -12.08 26.31
N PHE A 963 19.75 -12.94 27.03
CA PHE A 963 18.32 -13.14 26.78
C PHE A 963 17.58 -13.62 28.01
N THR A 964 16.29 -13.34 28.07
CA THR A 964 15.42 -13.94 29.07
C THR A 964 14.99 -15.33 28.60
N GLU A 965 15.08 -16.34 29.46
CA GLU A 965 14.60 -17.71 29.22
C GLU A 965 13.10 -17.68 28.89
N ASN A 966 12.83 -17.66 27.58
CA ASN A 966 11.54 -17.94 26.95
C ASN A 966 11.72 -18.68 25.62
N HIS A 967 12.96 -19.11 25.28
CA HIS A 967 13.34 -19.83 24.05
C HIS A 967 12.33 -20.95 23.74
N PRO A 968 11.95 -21.22 22.47
CA PRO A 968 10.92 -22.21 22.13
C PRO A 968 11.16 -23.64 22.64
N ASN A 969 12.37 -23.92 23.17
CA ASN A 969 12.80 -25.21 23.71
C ASN A 969 13.15 -25.18 25.22
N ALA A 970 12.84 -24.12 25.98
CA ALA A 970 13.14 -24.04 27.42
C ALA A 970 11.92 -23.57 28.24
N LEU A 971 11.58 -24.33 29.27
CA LEU A 971 10.45 -24.08 30.17
C LEU A 971 10.53 -22.68 30.82
N ILE A 972 9.37 -22.08 30.99
CA ILE A 972 9.02 -20.67 31.30
C ILE A 972 9.66 -20.09 32.60
N SER A 973 10.99 -20.01 32.72
CA SER A 973 11.65 -19.51 33.93
C SER A 973 11.77 -17.96 33.95
N GLY A 974 11.95 -17.34 32.78
CA GLY A 974 12.22 -15.92 32.61
C GLY A 974 13.59 -15.43 33.12
N ASN A 975 14.54 -16.32 33.45
CA ASN A 975 15.90 -15.98 33.90
C ASN A 975 16.68 -15.19 32.83
N LEU A 976 17.55 -14.26 33.23
CA LEU A 976 18.45 -13.56 32.31
C LEU A 976 19.74 -14.38 32.10
N VAL A 977 19.92 -14.95 30.92
CA VAL A 977 20.99 -15.90 30.61
C VAL A 977 22.14 -15.23 29.87
N PHE A 978 23.37 -15.66 30.19
CA PHE A 978 24.62 -15.30 29.51
C PHE A 978 25.21 -16.55 28.84
N ALA A 979 25.15 -16.61 27.51
CA ALA A 979 25.60 -17.77 26.73
C ALA A 979 26.55 -17.35 25.58
N PRO A 980 27.85 -17.71 25.65
CA PRO A 980 28.78 -17.53 24.55
C PRO A 980 28.72 -18.74 23.61
N GLY A 981 28.22 -18.54 22.39
CA GLY A 981 28.33 -19.56 21.35
C GLY A 981 27.50 -20.83 21.56
N PRO A 982 27.73 -21.87 20.74
CA PRO A 982 27.11 -23.19 20.90
C PRO A 982 27.68 -24.01 22.07
N ALA A 983 28.60 -23.44 22.89
CA ALA A 983 29.32 -24.13 23.95
C ALA A 983 28.56 -24.23 25.29
N GLY A 984 27.28 -23.87 25.32
CA GLY A 984 26.41 -23.93 26.49
C GLY A 984 26.35 -22.63 27.30
N THR A 985 25.39 -22.53 28.20
CA THR A 985 25.21 -21.37 29.10
C THR A 985 26.39 -21.25 30.05
N TYR A 986 27.01 -20.07 30.18
CA TYR A 986 28.11 -19.82 31.13
C TYR A 986 27.60 -19.29 32.48
N GLY A 987 26.43 -18.67 32.48
CA GLY A 987 25.71 -18.35 33.71
C GLY A 987 24.35 -17.72 33.44
N PHE A 988 23.53 -17.56 34.47
CA PHE A 988 22.24 -16.88 34.38
C PHE A 988 21.88 -16.18 35.69
N ILE A 989 21.11 -15.10 35.61
CA ILE A 989 20.46 -14.45 36.75
C ILE A 989 19.05 -15.02 36.86
N GLN A 990 18.77 -15.66 37.98
CA GLN A 990 17.46 -16.24 38.23
C GLN A 990 16.42 -15.14 38.45
N LYS A 991 15.34 -15.14 37.67
CA LYS A 991 14.33 -14.07 37.69
C LYS A 991 13.66 -13.90 39.05
N SER A 992 13.41 -15.00 39.75
CA SER A 992 12.65 -15.00 41.02
C SER A 992 13.44 -14.47 42.21
N SER A 993 14.78 -14.56 42.17
CA SER A 993 15.65 -14.24 43.30
C SER A 993 16.69 -13.15 42.99
N GLY A 994 16.95 -12.87 41.71
CA GLY A 994 18.06 -12.02 41.28
C GLY A 994 19.44 -12.68 41.46
N ASN A 995 19.51 -13.94 41.87
CA ASN A 995 20.76 -14.64 42.11
C ASN A 995 21.48 -14.97 40.79
N TYR A 996 22.77 -14.67 40.72
CA TYR A 996 23.63 -15.11 39.63
C TYR A 996 24.13 -16.55 39.86
N PHE A 997 23.87 -17.42 38.88
CA PHE A 997 24.35 -18.79 38.82
C PHE A 997 25.41 -18.90 37.74
N SER A 998 26.65 -19.23 38.11
CA SER A 998 27.69 -19.58 37.15
C SER A 998 27.59 -21.06 36.81
N SER A 999 27.63 -21.41 35.53
CA SER A 999 27.68 -22.80 35.09
C SER A 999 28.99 -23.44 35.53
N SER A 1000 28.88 -24.61 36.18
CA SER A 1000 30.00 -25.25 36.86
C SER A 1000 30.15 -26.74 36.51
N ASP A 1001 29.40 -27.21 35.50
CA ASP A 1001 29.38 -28.60 35.06
C ASP A 1001 30.77 -29.07 34.61
N ALA A 1002 31.16 -30.30 34.98
CA ALA A 1002 32.46 -30.87 34.64
C ALA A 1002 32.67 -30.96 33.11
N ARG A 1003 31.59 -31.10 32.32
CA ARG A 1003 31.65 -31.13 30.85
C ARG A 1003 32.16 -29.83 30.23
N LEU A 1004 32.01 -28.71 30.93
CA LEU A 1004 32.45 -27.39 30.47
C LEU A 1004 33.89 -27.07 30.89
N LYS A 1005 34.55 -27.95 31.65
CA LYS A 1005 35.85 -27.69 32.27
C LYS A 1005 36.88 -28.71 31.79
N ARG A 1006 38.08 -28.22 31.53
CA ARG A 1006 39.29 -29.02 31.28
C ARG A 1006 40.34 -28.67 32.33
N ASP A 1007 41.35 -29.51 32.47
CA ASP A 1007 42.47 -29.28 33.39
C ASP A 1007 42.03 -29.06 34.86
N ILE A 1008 41.06 -29.87 35.31
CA ILE A 1008 40.44 -29.77 36.64
C ILE A 1008 41.42 -30.25 37.73
N ASN A 1009 42.04 -29.31 38.43
CA ASN A 1009 42.95 -29.58 39.54
C ASN A 1009 42.34 -29.14 40.88
N GLY A 1010 42.58 -29.91 41.94
CA GLY A 1010 42.13 -29.56 43.29
C GLY A 1010 42.94 -28.40 43.87
N LEU A 1011 42.26 -27.48 44.55
CA LEU A 1011 42.91 -26.38 45.28
C LEU A 1011 43.69 -26.93 46.49
N ARG A 1012 44.98 -26.59 46.57
CA ARG A 1012 45.88 -26.95 47.69
C ARG A 1012 46.74 -25.76 48.08
N GLY A 1013 47.13 -25.69 49.35
CA GLY A 1013 47.94 -24.61 49.90
C GLY A 1013 47.25 -23.25 49.83
N VAL A 1014 45.92 -23.23 49.98
CA VAL A 1014 45.14 -21.98 49.88
C VAL A 1014 44.95 -21.30 51.24
N LEU A 1015 44.93 -22.04 52.35
CA LEU A 1015 44.68 -21.48 53.68
C LEU A 1015 45.69 -20.39 54.06
N ASP A 1016 46.99 -20.65 53.90
CA ASP A 1016 48.03 -19.70 54.30
C ASP A 1016 48.04 -18.44 53.41
N ARG A 1017 47.50 -18.53 52.19
CA ARG A 1017 47.32 -17.40 51.27
C ARG A 1017 46.06 -16.59 51.61
N VAL A 1018 44.94 -17.25 51.91
CA VAL A 1018 43.69 -16.59 52.36
C VAL A 1018 43.91 -15.81 53.65
N LEU A 1019 44.68 -16.37 54.60
CA LEU A 1019 44.99 -15.70 55.87
C LEU A 1019 45.80 -14.40 55.71
N ARG A 1020 46.38 -14.16 54.53
CA ARG A 1020 47.11 -12.92 54.19
C ARG A 1020 46.23 -11.89 53.47
N LEU A 1021 44.99 -12.24 53.10
CA LEU A 1021 44.06 -11.28 52.52
C LEU A 1021 43.65 -10.25 53.57
N ARG A 1022 43.54 -8.99 53.14
CA ARG A 1022 43.14 -7.86 53.98
C ARG A 1022 41.75 -7.35 53.57
N PRO A 1023 40.68 -7.73 54.29
CA PRO A 1023 39.37 -7.11 54.14
C PRO A 1023 39.43 -5.62 54.46
N VAL A 1024 38.80 -4.80 53.62
CA VAL A 1024 38.73 -3.34 53.78
C VAL A 1024 37.29 -2.85 53.62
N THR A 1025 37.01 -1.65 54.10
CA THR A 1025 35.78 -0.93 53.76
C THR A 1025 36.14 0.26 52.87
N TYR A 1026 35.33 0.53 51.84
CA TYR A 1026 35.60 1.57 50.86
C TYR A 1026 34.33 2.18 50.29
N ARG A 1027 34.46 3.33 49.63
CA ARG A 1027 33.43 3.93 48.77
C ARG A 1027 34.05 4.16 47.40
N PHE A 1028 33.27 3.95 46.35
CA PHE A 1028 33.72 4.34 45.00
C PHE A 1028 33.89 5.86 44.94
N LYS A 1029 34.88 6.35 44.20
CA LYS A 1029 35.16 7.80 44.09
C LYS A 1029 33.98 8.62 43.55
N SER A 1030 33.10 7.98 42.77
CA SER A 1030 31.87 8.58 42.24
C SER A 1030 30.67 8.47 43.18
N ALA A 1031 30.78 7.71 44.28
CA ALA A 1031 29.70 7.58 45.25
C ALA A 1031 29.62 8.84 46.12
N SER A 1032 28.40 9.27 46.42
CA SER A 1032 28.17 10.41 47.31
C SER A 1032 28.61 10.10 48.75
N ASP A 1033 28.87 11.14 49.54
CA ASP A 1033 29.22 10.99 50.96
C ASP A 1033 28.10 10.40 51.82
N ALA A 1034 26.88 10.32 51.29
CA ALA A 1034 25.75 9.66 51.92
C ALA A 1034 25.70 8.13 51.67
N ALA A 1035 26.47 7.60 50.72
CA ALA A 1035 26.45 6.18 50.41
C ALA A 1035 27.09 5.34 51.53
N PRO A 1036 26.48 4.22 51.96
CA PRO A 1036 27.09 3.35 52.96
C PRO A 1036 28.44 2.79 52.44
N PRO A 1037 29.50 2.74 53.28
CA PRO A 1037 30.74 2.11 52.89
C PRO A 1037 30.51 0.63 52.57
N THR A 1038 31.09 0.17 51.46
CA THR A 1038 31.03 -1.22 51.02
C THR A 1038 32.22 -1.98 51.60
N ILE A 1039 32.03 -3.25 51.97
CA ILE A 1039 33.11 -4.13 52.42
C ILE A 1039 33.64 -4.93 51.22
N GLY A 1040 34.95 -5.04 51.08
CA GLY A 1040 35.56 -5.89 50.06
C GLY A 1040 37.08 -6.00 50.20
N LEU A 1041 37.76 -6.27 49.10
CA LEU A 1041 39.21 -6.40 48.99
C LEU A 1041 39.73 -5.42 47.94
N ILE A 1042 41.01 -5.04 48.05
CA ILE A 1042 41.70 -4.22 47.05
C ILE A 1042 42.33 -5.16 46.02
N ALA A 1043 42.02 -4.98 44.73
CA ALA A 1043 42.49 -5.87 43.67
C ALA A 1043 44.02 -6.02 43.64
N GLN A 1044 44.74 -4.91 43.86
CA GLN A 1044 46.20 -4.86 43.93
C GLN A 1044 46.80 -5.63 45.12
N ASP A 1045 46.05 -5.77 46.22
CA ASP A 1045 46.49 -6.55 47.39
C ASP A 1045 46.24 -8.05 47.19
N VAL A 1046 45.20 -8.39 46.42
CA VAL A 1046 44.81 -9.78 46.15
C VAL A 1046 45.68 -10.42 45.07
N GLU A 1047 46.04 -9.65 44.04
CA GLU A 1047 46.75 -10.13 42.85
C GLU A 1047 48.07 -10.89 43.16
N PRO A 1048 48.94 -10.47 44.10
CA PRO A 1048 50.15 -11.24 44.42
C PRO A 1048 49.88 -12.60 45.09
N LEU A 1049 48.68 -12.81 45.65
CA LEU A 1049 48.30 -14.01 46.40
C LEU A 1049 47.42 -14.97 45.58
N PHE A 1050 46.49 -14.38 44.83
CA PHE A 1050 45.54 -15.05 43.94
C PHE A 1050 45.45 -14.25 42.64
N PRO A 1051 46.46 -14.34 41.75
CA PRO A 1051 46.41 -13.62 40.47
C PRO A 1051 45.25 -14.11 39.61
N GLU A 1052 44.78 -15.34 39.80
CA GLU A 1052 43.71 -15.94 39.00
C GLU A 1052 42.35 -15.24 39.22
N VAL A 1053 42.14 -14.64 40.40
CA VAL A 1053 40.86 -13.98 40.73
C VAL A 1053 40.85 -12.48 40.39
N VAL A 1054 41.94 -11.96 39.82
CA VAL A 1054 42.09 -10.55 39.44
C VAL A 1054 42.06 -10.42 37.92
N GLY A 1055 41.12 -9.65 37.41
CA GLY A 1055 41.04 -9.27 36.00
C GLY A 1055 41.50 -7.82 35.79
N GLU A 1056 41.81 -7.47 34.54
CA GLU A 1056 42.08 -6.08 34.15
C GLU A 1056 41.19 -5.69 32.96
N HIS A 1057 40.58 -4.51 33.05
CA HIS A 1057 39.78 -3.93 31.99
C HIS A 1057 39.96 -2.41 31.98
N ASP A 1058 40.27 -1.84 30.81
CA ASP A 1058 40.51 -0.40 30.61
C ASP A 1058 41.51 0.21 31.62
N GLY A 1059 42.60 -0.52 31.91
CA GLY A 1059 43.65 -0.11 32.83
C GLY A 1059 43.25 -0.15 34.32
N MET A 1060 42.07 -0.69 34.65
CA MET A 1060 41.62 -0.89 36.02
C MET A 1060 41.64 -2.37 36.41
N LYS A 1061 42.16 -2.67 37.61
CA LYS A 1061 42.13 -4.02 38.19
C LYS A 1061 40.81 -4.29 38.89
N CYS A 1062 40.22 -5.43 38.59
CA CYS A 1062 38.90 -5.89 39.04
C CYS A 1062 39.02 -7.24 39.76
N LEU A 1063 38.11 -7.54 40.69
CA LEU A 1063 38.11 -8.79 41.45
C LEU A 1063 36.90 -9.68 41.10
N SER A 1064 37.17 -10.96 40.87
CA SER A 1064 36.16 -12.03 40.76
C SER A 1064 35.85 -12.59 42.16
N TYR A 1065 34.93 -11.94 42.87
CA TYR A 1065 34.55 -12.39 44.23
C TYR A 1065 33.90 -13.78 44.23
N SER A 1066 33.28 -14.22 43.13
CA SER A 1066 32.76 -15.57 42.97
C SER A 1066 33.83 -16.65 43.02
N GLU A 1067 35.05 -16.36 42.54
CA GLU A 1067 36.17 -17.31 42.55
C GLU A 1067 36.85 -17.39 43.92
N LEU A 1068 36.71 -16.36 44.75
CA LEU A 1068 37.15 -16.39 46.15
C LEU A 1068 36.30 -17.34 47.01
N VAL A 1069 35.07 -17.66 46.62
CA VAL A 1069 34.20 -18.57 47.40
C VAL A 1069 34.77 -20.00 47.43
N PRO A 1070 35.10 -20.65 46.28
CA PRO A 1070 35.80 -21.94 46.31
C PRO A 1070 37.16 -21.89 47.02
N VAL A 1071 37.90 -20.78 46.92
CA VAL A 1071 39.18 -20.59 47.61
C VAL A 1071 39.00 -20.59 49.13
N THR A 1072 37.96 -19.93 49.65
CA THR A 1072 37.65 -19.95 51.08
C THR A 1072 37.13 -21.32 51.53
N VAL A 1073 36.36 -22.04 50.72
CA VAL A 1073 35.97 -23.44 51.00
C VAL A 1073 37.21 -24.34 51.10
N GLY A 1074 38.15 -24.23 50.16
CA GLY A 1074 39.42 -24.98 50.21
C GLY A 1074 40.24 -24.64 51.46
N ALA A 1075 40.28 -23.36 51.85
CA ALA A 1075 40.94 -22.93 53.09
C ALA A 1075 40.27 -23.51 54.34
N ILE A 1076 38.93 -23.56 54.39
CA ILE A 1076 38.18 -24.18 55.49
C ILE A 1076 38.41 -25.70 55.53
N GLN A 1077 38.47 -26.38 54.38
CA GLN A 1077 38.79 -27.80 54.32
C GLN A 1077 40.21 -28.08 54.84
N GLU A 1078 41.20 -27.28 54.42
CA GLU A 1078 42.57 -27.38 54.94
C GLU A 1078 42.63 -27.07 56.44
N LEU A 1079 41.83 -26.10 56.92
CA LEU A 1079 41.71 -25.78 58.33
C LEU A 1079 41.09 -26.94 59.11
N ASN A 1080 40.02 -27.56 58.60
CA ASN A 1080 39.37 -28.70 59.24
C ASN A 1080 40.28 -29.92 59.26
N GLN A 1081 41.04 -30.19 58.18
CA GLN A 1081 42.06 -31.23 58.19
C GLN A 1081 43.18 -30.94 59.20
N LYS A 1082 43.60 -29.68 59.35
CA LYS A 1082 44.55 -29.28 60.40
C LYS A 1082 43.92 -29.46 61.81
N LEU A 1083 42.62 -29.23 61.97
CA LEU A 1083 41.89 -29.44 63.23
C LEU A 1083 41.68 -30.92 63.55
N GLU A 1084 41.29 -31.77 62.60
CA GLU A 1084 41.17 -33.22 62.73
C GLU A 1084 42.52 -33.84 63.09
N LYS A 1085 43.59 -33.48 62.38
CA LYS A 1085 44.95 -33.92 62.77
C LYS A 1085 45.36 -33.49 64.17
N ARG A 1086 44.88 -32.34 64.64
CA ARG A 1086 45.08 -31.89 66.03
C ARG A 1086 44.19 -32.67 67.00
N ALA A 1087 42.94 -32.97 66.64
CA ALA A 1087 42.00 -33.73 67.43
C ALA A 1087 42.45 -35.20 67.59
N ASP A 1088 42.88 -35.86 66.51
CA ASP A 1088 43.46 -37.22 66.54
C ASP A 1088 44.69 -37.26 67.44
N ARG A 1089 45.57 -36.24 67.33
CA ARG A 1089 46.73 -36.12 68.22
C ARG A 1089 46.30 -35.99 69.68
N LEU A 1090 45.30 -35.17 69.96
CA LEU A 1090 44.76 -34.99 71.31
C LEU A 1090 44.07 -36.26 71.83
N GLU A 1091 43.35 -37.01 70.99
CA GLU A 1091 42.71 -38.27 71.37
C GLU A 1091 43.75 -39.37 71.66
N GLN A 1092 44.82 -39.43 70.86
CA GLN A 1092 45.97 -40.31 71.15
C GLN A 1092 46.64 -39.93 72.49
N GLU A 1093 46.79 -38.63 72.77
CA GLU A 1093 47.30 -38.16 74.07
C GLU A 1093 46.33 -38.50 75.23
N LEU A 1094 45.01 -38.40 75.03
CA LEU A 1094 44.00 -38.77 76.02
C LEU A 1094 43.98 -40.26 76.30
N LYS A 1095 43.96 -41.12 75.27
CA LYS A 1095 44.04 -42.58 75.44
C LYS A 1095 45.30 -42.99 76.20
N ARG A 1096 46.44 -42.35 75.89
CA ARG A 1096 47.68 -42.57 76.63
C ARG A 1096 47.51 -42.20 78.11
N ARG A 1097 46.90 -41.05 78.41
CA ARG A 1097 46.63 -40.62 79.79
C ARG A 1097 45.64 -41.52 80.52
N ASP A 1098 44.61 -42.05 79.85
CA ASP A 1098 43.64 -42.96 80.47
C ASP A 1098 44.27 -44.30 80.84
N VAL A 1099 45.16 -44.84 80.00
CA VAL A 1099 45.96 -46.02 80.34
C VAL A 1099 46.85 -45.75 81.56
N GLU A 1100 47.55 -44.61 81.60
CA GLU A 1100 48.34 -44.19 82.77
C GLU A 1100 47.48 -44.06 84.04
N ASN A 1101 46.25 -43.54 83.92
CA ASN A 1101 45.31 -43.41 85.03
C ASN A 1101 44.75 -44.75 85.52
N GLU A 1102 44.40 -45.68 84.63
CA GLU A 1102 43.93 -47.02 85.03
C GLU A 1102 45.05 -47.84 85.68
N GLU A 1103 46.29 -47.71 85.20
CA GLU A 1103 47.45 -48.29 85.89
C GLU A 1103 47.62 -47.74 87.31
N LEU A 1104 47.46 -46.41 87.47
CA LEU A 1104 47.48 -45.75 88.78
C LEU A 1104 46.32 -46.22 89.68
N LYS A 1105 45.09 -46.35 89.16
CA LYS A 1105 43.94 -46.87 89.91
C LYS A 1105 44.12 -48.32 90.32
N ALA A 1106 44.59 -49.20 89.42
CA ALA A 1106 44.87 -50.59 89.74
C ALA A 1106 46.00 -50.72 90.79
N ARG A 1107 46.94 -49.78 90.81
CA ARG A 1107 47.95 -49.68 91.87
C ARG A 1107 47.34 -49.23 93.20
N LEU A 1108 46.44 -48.24 93.17
CA LEU A 1108 45.67 -47.76 94.32
C LEU A 1108 44.77 -48.86 94.91
N GLN A 1109 44.02 -49.58 94.09
CA GLN A 1109 43.10 -50.63 94.53
C GLN A 1109 43.85 -51.85 95.09
N ARG A 1110 45.05 -52.16 94.55
CA ARG A 1110 45.97 -53.12 95.17
C ARG A 1110 46.42 -52.64 96.55
N LEU A 1111 46.78 -51.37 96.69
CA LEU A 1111 47.13 -50.79 97.99
C LEU A 1111 45.93 -50.81 98.96
N GLU A 1112 44.72 -50.49 98.51
CA GLU A 1112 43.49 -50.54 99.32
C GLU A 1112 43.09 -51.97 99.71
N THR A 1113 43.21 -52.94 98.80
CA THR A 1113 42.95 -54.35 99.11
C THR A 1113 43.96 -54.88 100.14
N LEU A 1114 45.23 -54.51 100.01
CA LEU A 1114 46.27 -54.81 101.01
C LEU A 1114 45.94 -54.17 102.37
N LEU A 1115 45.35 -52.97 102.37
CA LEU A 1115 44.88 -52.27 103.57
C LEU A 1115 43.65 -52.96 104.20
N SER A 1116 42.65 -53.34 103.41
CA SER A 1116 41.44 -54.03 103.86
C SER A 1116 41.71 -55.45 104.35
N GLN A 1117 42.64 -56.18 103.71
CA GLN A 1117 43.13 -57.47 104.23
C GLN A 1117 43.88 -57.32 105.55
N ARG A 1118 44.55 -56.17 105.77
CA ARG A 1118 45.12 -55.84 107.08
C ARG A 1118 44.06 -55.54 108.13
N LEU A 1119 43.00 -54.83 107.76
CA LEU A 1119 41.90 -54.45 108.66
C LEU A 1119 40.99 -55.64 109.03
N THR A 1120 40.69 -56.55 108.09
CA THR A 1120 39.85 -57.75 108.33
C THR A 1120 40.57 -58.90 109.03
N ARG A 1121 41.90 -58.86 109.12
CA ARG A 1121 42.70 -59.80 109.95
C ARG A 1121 42.95 -59.27 111.37
N GLY A 1122 42.30 -58.18 111.76
CA GLY A 1122 42.53 -57.51 113.04
C GLY A 1122 41.24 -57.22 113.80
N GLU A 1123 40.42 -58.23 114.10
CA GLU A 1123 39.52 -58.29 115.26
C GLU A 1123 38.88 -59.69 115.36
N ASN A 1124 39.30 -60.44 116.38
CA ASN A 1124 38.76 -61.68 116.99
C ASN A 1124 38.03 -62.72 116.14
#